data_AF-A0AAE1V9K9-F1
#
_entry.id   AF-A0AAE1V9K9-F1
#
_cell.length_a   1.000
_cell.length_b   1.000
_cell.length_c   1.000
_cell.angle_alpha   90.00
_cell.angle_beta   90.00
_cell.angle_gamma   90.00
#
_symmetry.space_group_name_H-M   'P 1'
#
loop_
_entity.id
_entity.type
_entity.pdbx_description
1 polymer ?
#
loop_
_entity_poly.entity_id
_entity_poly.type
_entity_poly.pdbx_seq_one_letter_code
_entity_poly.pdbx_strand_id
1 'polypeptide(L)'
;MEGITWTAYAAVFLGTLFLLFLSKFLRRRKLKLPPGPKPWPIIGNLNLVGELPHRSIHKLSLKYGPIMHLQFGSFPVVVGSSVEMAKVFLKSMDINFVGRPKTAAGKYTTYNYSDITWSPYGSYWRQARRMCLTELFSAKRLDSYEYIRAEELHSLLHNLNKLSGKQILLKDYLTTLSLNVISRMVLGKRYLDESENSIVNPEEFKKMLDELFLLNGVLNIGDSIPWIDFMDLQGYVKRMKVVSKKFDKFLEHVLDEHNARRNAVENYVAKDMVDVLLQLADDPTLEIKLERHGVKAFTQDLLAGGTESSAVTVEWAISELLKKPEIFKKATEELDGVIGQNKWVQEKDIPNLPYIEAIVKETMRLHPVAPMLVPRECREDCKVAGYDVQKGTRVLVSVWTIGRDPTLWDEPEAFKPERFLEKYIDVKGHDFELLPFGAGRRMCPGYSLGLKVIQASLANLLHGFKWSLPDNMTPEDLNMEEIFGLSTPRKFPLAAVIEPRLPPNLYSDLLAGGTDSSAVTVEWAISELLKKPEIFKKLKNWIEWVQEKDVPNLPYIEAIVKETMRLHPVAPMLVPRECGEDCKVAGYDVQKGTRVLVSVWTIGRDPTLWDKPEAFKPERFLEKSIDVKGHDFELLPFGAGRRMCPGYSLGLKVIQASLANLLHGFKWSLPDNMTPEDLNMEEIFGLSTPTKFPLAAVVEPRLPSELYSL
;
A
#
# COMPACT_ATOMS: atom_id res chain seq x y z
N MET A 1 -39.44 15.40 -71.90
CA MET A 1 -38.55 14.93 -70.80
C MET A 1 -39.27 15.21 -69.50
N GLU A 2 -40.13 14.29 -69.07
CA GLU A 2 -40.84 14.41 -67.80
C GLU A 2 -39.86 14.07 -66.67
N GLY A 3 -39.62 15.03 -65.79
CA GLY A 3 -38.69 14.89 -64.68
C GLY A 3 -39.20 13.81 -63.72
N ILE A 4 -38.38 12.79 -63.50
CA ILE A 4 -38.62 11.78 -62.47
C ILE A 4 -38.83 12.50 -61.14
N THR A 5 -40.03 12.37 -60.59
CA THR A 5 -40.51 13.08 -59.41
C THR A 5 -39.79 12.60 -58.15
N TRP A 6 -39.56 13.51 -57.19
CA TRP A 6 -38.97 13.20 -55.88
C TRP A 6 -39.68 12.06 -55.12
N THR A 7 -40.96 11.81 -55.45
CA THR A 7 -41.75 10.70 -54.93
C THR A 7 -41.26 9.34 -55.39
N ALA A 8 -40.75 9.21 -56.63
CA ALA A 8 -40.18 7.97 -57.14
C ALA A 8 -38.86 7.62 -56.43
N TYR A 9 -38.00 8.61 -56.18
CA TYR A 9 -36.77 8.43 -55.41
C TYR A 9 -37.05 8.05 -53.94
N ALA A 10 -38.04 8.69 -53.30
CA ALA A 10 -38.46 8.35 -51.94
C ALA A 10 -39.04 6.92 -51.84
N ALA A 11 -39.85 6.51 -52.82
CA ALA A 11 -40.41 5.16 -52.87
C ALA A 11 -39.33 4.08 -53.06
N VAL A 12 -38.35 4.31 -53.95
CA VAL A 12 -37.21 3.41 -54.14
C VAL A 12 -36.34 3.35 -52.87
N PHE A 13 -36.10 4.48 -52.21
CA PHE A 13 -35.33 4.53 -50.96
C PHE A 13 -36.03 3.76 -49.83
N LEU A 14 -37.33 3.99 -49.61
CA LEU A 14 -38.12 3.27 -48.61
C LEU A 14 -38.27 1.78 -48.94
N GLY A 15 -38.47 1.43 -50.21
CA GLY A 15 -38.51 0.04 -50.67
C GLY A 15 -37.18 -0.68 -50.46
N THR A 16 -36.06 0.01 -50.71
CA THR A 16 -34.71 -0.52 -50.45
C THR A 16 -34.46 -0.68 -48.96
N LEU A 17 -34.84 0.29 -48.12
CA LEU A 17 -34.78 0.18 -46.66
C LEU A 17 -35.63 -0.97 -46.13
N PHE A 18 -36.83 -1.15 -46.67
CA PHE A 18 -37.73 -2.26 -46.30
C PHE A 18 -37.12 -3.61 -46.72
N LEU A 19 -36.58 -3.74 -47.93
CA LEU A 19 -35.91 -4.95 -48.39
C LEU A 19 -34.62 -5.25 -47.61
N LEU A 20 -33.85 -4.22 -47.24
CA LEU A 20 -32.68 -4.36 -46.36
C LEU A 20 -33.09 -4.80 -44.95
N PHE A 21 -34.17 -4.23 -44.41
CA PHE A 21 -34.72 -4.61 -43.11
C PHE A 21 -35.28 -6.02 -43.13
N LEU A 22 -36.02 -6.39 -44.18
CA LEU A 22 -36.60 -7.71 -44.39
C LEU A 22 -35.51 -8.77 -44.63
N SER A 23 -34.49 -8.46 -45.44
CA SER A 23 -33.32 -9.33 -45.64
C SER A 23 -32.55 -9.52 -44.33
N LYS A 24 -32.35 -8.45 -43.56
CA LYS A 24 -31.73 -8.53 -42.23
C LYS A 24 -32.58 -9.34 -41.24
N PHE A 25 -33.90 -9.22 -41.32
CA PHE A 25 -34.84 -9.97 -40.48
C PHE A 25 -34.89 -11.46 -40.86
N LEU A 26 -34.92 -11.78 -42.15
CA LEU A 26 -34.92 -13.14 -42.69
C LEU A 26 -33.56 -13.85 -42.53
N ARG A 27 -32.44 -13.10 -42.54
CA ARG A 27 -31.09 -13.62 -42.26
C ARG A 27 -30.75 -13.68 -40.77
N ARG A 28 -31.65 -13.30 -39.85
CA ARG A 28 -31.39 -13.44 -38.42
C ARG A 28 -31.30 -14.91 -38.05
N ARG A 29 -30.09 -15.33 -37.65
CA ARG A 29 -29.84 -16.63 -37.05
C ARG A 29 -30.74 -16.77 -35.82
N LYS A 30 -31.50 -17.86 -35.71
CA LYS A 30 -32.20 -18.21 -34.46
C LYS A 30 -31.14 -18.55 -33.41
N LEU A 31 -30.89 -17.62 -32.49
CA LEU A 31 -29.97 -17.82 -31.37
C LEU A 31 -30.72 -18.44 -30.19
N LYS A 32 -30.09 -19.43 -29.54
CA LYS A 32 -30.54 -19.95 -28.26
C LYS A 32 -29.86 -19.15 -27.15
N LEU A 33 -30.44 -18.00 -26.78
CA LEU A 33 -29.89 -17.14 -25.73
C LEU A 33 -30.18 -17.69 -24.33
N PRO A 34 -29.35 -17.38 -23.31
CA PRO A 34 -29.68 -17.68 -21.92
C PRO A 34 -31.03 -17.08 -21.49
N PRO A 35 -31.70 -17.65 -20.47
CA PRO A 35 -32.95 -17.09 -19.94
C PRO A 35 -32.73 -15.67 -19.41
N GLY A 36 -33.77 -14.83 -19.45
CA GLY A 36 -33.65 -13.46 -18.96
C GLY A 36 -34.93 -12.64 -19.11
N PRO A 37 -34.99 -11.47 -18.47
CA PRO A 37 -36.12 -10.55 -18.61
C PRO A 37 -36.22 -10.03 -20.05
N LYS A 38 -37.45 -9.87 -20.54
CA LYS A 38 -37.69 -9.26 -21.86
C LYS A 38 -37.15 -7.81 -21.87
N PRO A 39 -36.28 -7.45 -22.82
CA PRO A 39 -35.71 -6.11 -22.89
C PRO A 39 -36.75 -5.10 -23.39
N TRP A 40 -36.76 -3.90 -22.80
CA TRP A 40 -37.53 -2.78 -23.29
C TRP A 40 -36.90 -2.19 -24.55
N PRO A 41 -37.68 -1.55 -25.45
CA PRO A 41 -37.13 -0.83 -26.58
C PRO A 41 -36.07 0.19 -26.13
N ILE A 42 -34.98 0.28 -26.89
CA ILE A 42 -33.86 1.23 -26.71
C ILE A 42 -33.01 0.99 -25.45
N ILE A 43 -33.60 1.01 -24.24
CA ILE A 43 -32.86 0.94 -22.97
C ILE A 43 -32.53 -0.50 -22.53
N GLY A 44 -33.21 -1.50 -23.11
CA GLY A 44 -33.05 -2.89 -22.73
C GLY A 44 -33.57 -3.16 -21.31
N ASN A 45 -32.72 -3.63 -20.41
CA ASN A 45 -33.03 -4.01 -19.03
C ASN A 45 -32.45 -3.03 -18.00
N LEU A 46 -31.96 -1.86 -18.42
CA LEU A 46 -31.40 -0.85 -17.49
C LEU A 46 -32.40 -0.41 -16.42
N ASN A 47 -33.71 -0.44 -16.72
CA ASN A 47 -34.78 -0.16 -15.76
C ASN A 47 -34.89 -1.17 -14.61
N LEU A 48 -34.24 -2.33 -14.71
CA LEU A 48 -34.21 -3.37 -13.67
C LEU A 48 -32.95 -3.28 -12.79
N VAL A 49 -32.06 -2.33 -13.08
CA VAL A 49 -30.78 -2.15 -12.38
C VAL A 49 -30.84 -0.86 -11.57
N GLY A 50 -30.91 -0.99 -10.24
CA GLY A 50 -30.94 0.15 -9.32
C GLY A 50 -29.56 0.67 -8.93
N GLU A 51 -29.52 1.50 -7.88
CA GLU A 51 -28.29 2.11 -7.32
C GLU A 51 -27.23 1.10 -6.89
N LEU A 52 -27.65 -0.12 -6.55
CA LEU A 52 -26.79 -1.26 -6.25
C LEU A 52 -26.99 -2.36 -7.32
N PRO A 53 -26.26 -2.29 -8.45
CA PRO A 53 -26.43 -3.22 -9.56
C PRO A 53 -26.22 -4.68 -9.19
N HIS A 54 -25.26 -4.99 -8.32
CA HIS A 54 -24.97 -6.36 -7.86
C HIS A 54 -26.15 -6.98 -7.13
N ARG A 55 -26.86 -6.23 -6.26
CA ARG A 55 -28.07 -6.69 -5.58
C ARG A 55 -29.24 -6.89 -6.55
N SER A 56 -29.37 -5.99 -7.53
CA SER A 56 -30.39 -6.10 -8.58
C SER A 56 -30.17 -7.37 -9.43
N ILE A 57 -28.92 -7.61 -9.82
CA ILE A 57 -28.48 -8.79 -10.55
C ILE A 57 -28.67 -10.07 -9.74
N HIS A 58 -28.38 -10.04 -8.43
CA HIS A 58 -28.65 -11.17 -7.54
C HIS A 58 -30.14 -11.55 -7.56
N LYS A 59 -31.04 -10.58 -7.35
CA LYS A 59 -32.51 -10.81 -7.40
C LYS A 59 -32.96 -11.39 -8.75
N LEU A 60 -32.39 -10.93 -9.85
CA LEU A 60 -32.68 -11.47 -11.19
C LEU A 60 -32.15 -12.90 -11.34
N SER A 61 -30.96 -13.21 -10.82
CA SER A 61 -30.38 -14.55 -10.90
C SER A 61 -31.19 -15.60 -10.14
N LEU A 62 -31.83 -15.25 -9.02
CA LEU A 62 -32.74 -16.15 -8.31
C LEU A 62 -33.96 -16.55 -9.17
N LYS A 63 -34.35 -15.71 -10.15
CA LYS A 63 -35.48 -15.96 -11.04
C LYS A 63 -35.07 -16.65 -12.34
N TYR A 64 -33.94 -16.26 -12.94
CA TYR A 64 -33.52 -16.72 -14.27
C TYR A 64 -32.46 -17.82 -14.23
N GLY A 65 -31.85 -18.06 -13.07
CA GLY A 65 -30.90 -19.14 -12.83
C GLY A 65 -29.42 -18.71 -12.93
N PRO A 66 -28.51 -19.70 -12.96
CA PRO A 66 -27.06 -19.49 -12.80
C PRO A 66 -26.39 -18.75 -13.98
N ILE A 67 -27.04 -18.73 -15.15
CA ILE A 67 -26.64 -17.94 -16.31
C ILE A 67 -27.88 -17.21 -16.85
N MET A 68 -27.76 -15.90 -17.04
CA MET A 68 -28.86 -15.10 -17.58
C MET A 68 -28.43 -14.10 -18.63
N HIS A 69 -29.35 -13.76 -19.52
CA HIS A 69 -29.19 -12.77 -20.56
C HIS A 69 -29.88 -11.46 -20.17
N LEU A 70 -29.16 -10.35 -20.26
CA LEU A 70 -29.65 -8.99 -20.14
C LEU A 70 -29.27 -8.21 -21.40
N GLN A 71 -29.93 -7.09 -21.61
CA GLN A 71 -29.64 -6.15 -22.68
C GLN A 71 -29.37 -4.78 -22.05
N PHE A 72 -28.16 -4.23 -22.16
CA PHE A 72 -27.89 -2.87 -21.71
C PHE A 72 -27.82 -1.96 -22.93
N GLY A 73 -28.92 -1.26 -23.19
CA GLY A 73 -29.09 -0.47 -24.39
C GLY A 73 -28.88 -1.28 -25.66
N SER A 74 -27.83 -0.95 -26.42
CA SER A 74 -27.44 -1.61 -27.67
C SER A 74 -26.62 -2.89 -27.48
N PHE A 75 -26.16 -3.20 -26.27
CA PHE A 75 -25.23 -4.30 -26.01
C PHE A 75 -25.88 -5.48 -25.28
N PRO A 76 -25.73 -6.72 -25.78
CA PRO A 76 -26.12 -7.90 -25.02
C PRO A 76 -25.13 -8.12 -23.87
N VAL A 77 -25.67 -8.60 -22.74
CA VAL A 77 -24.94 -8.87 -21.51
C VAL A 77 -25.31 -10.27 -21.03
N VAL A 78 -24.31 -11.06 -20.67
CA VAL A 78 -24.49 -12.35 -20.01
C VAL A 78 -23.93 -12.28 -18.61
N VAL A 79 -24.70 -12.75 -17.63
CA VAL A 79 -24.28 -12.79 -16.23
C VAL A 79 -24.10 -14.23 -15.78
N GLY A 80 -22.94 -14.55 -15.23
CA GLY A 80 -22.68 -15.79 -14.50
C GLY A 80 -22.81 -15.58 -13.00
N SER A 81 -23.69 -16.34 -12.35
CA SER A 81 -24.03 -16.20 -10.94
C SER A 81 -23.85 -17.49 -10.13
N SER A 82 -23.02 -18.42 -10.62
CA SER A 82 -22.70 -19.71 -9.98
C SER A 82 -21.21 -20.03 -10.14
N VAL A 83 -20.72 -20.97 -9.33
CA VAL A 83 -19.36 -21.51 -9.40
C VAL A 83 -19.07 -22.08 -10.80
N GLU A 84 -19.99 -22.83 -11.38
CA GLU A 84 -19.85 -23.44 -12.69
C GLU A 84 -19.68 -22.38 -13.78
N MET A 85 -20.53 -21.34 -13.76
CA MET A 85 -20.48 -20.28 -14.77
C MET A 85 -19.25 -19.39 -14.60
N ALA A 86 -18.86 -19.07 -13.36
CA ALA A 86 -17.60 -18.37 -13.09
C ALA A 86 -16.40 -19.18 -13.61
N LYS A 87 -16.38 -20.50 -13.40
CA LYS A 87 -15.32 -21.39 -13.92
C LYS A 87 -15.27 -21.39 -15.44
N VAL A 88 -16.41 -21.40 -16.12
CA VAL A 88 -16.46 -21.30 -17.58
C VAL A 88 -15.86 -19.97 -18.05
N PHE A 89 -16.33 -18.83 -17.54
CA PHE A 89 -15.92 -17.51 -18.02
C PHE A 89 -14.49 -17.13 -17.62
N LEU A 90 -14.02 -17.59 -16.46
CA LEU A 90 -12.73 -17.17 -15.91
C LEU A 90 -11.60 -18.16 -16.17
N LYS A 91 -11.89 -19.45 -16.40
CA LYS A 91 -10.88 -20.52 -16.53
C LYS A 91 -11.06 -21.36 -17.79
N SER A 92 -12.20 -22.04 -17.97
CA SER A 92 -12.34 -23.03 -19.05
C SER A 92 -12.36 -22.41 -20.45
N MET A 93 -13.00 -21.25 -20.60
CA MET A 93 -13.08 -20.49 -21.86
C MET A 93 -12.47 -19.10 -21.68
N ASP A 94 -11.44 -19.00 -20.85
CA ASP A 94 -10.86 -17.72 -20.45
C ASP A 94 -10.47 -16.84 -21.65
N ILE A 95 -9.90 -17.42 -22.70
CA ILE A 95 -9.46 -16.73 -23.92
C ILE A 95 -10.62 -16.13 -24.72
N ASN A 96 -11.80 -16.76 -24.68
CA ASN A 96 -13.02 -16.23 -25.30
C ASN A 96 -13.52 -15.00 -24.53
N PHE A 97 -13.33 -14.95 -23.22
CA PHE A 97 -13.89 -13.93 -22.34
C PHE A 97 -12.86 -12.97 -21.73
N VAL A 98 -11.60 -13.00 -22.17
CA VAL A 98 -10.52 -12.15 -21.62
C VAL A 98 -10.58 -10.70 -22.09
N GLY A 99 -11.47 -10.39 -23.05
CA GLY A 99 -11.67 -9.04 -23.59
C GLY A 99 -12.22 -8.08 -22.54
N ARG A 100 -12.08 -6.77 -22.82
CA ARG A 100 -12.69 -5.68 -22.05
C ARG A 100 -13.59 -4.87 -22.97
N PRO A 101 -14.81 -4.50 -22.51
CA PRO A 101 -15.63 -3.58 -23.28
C PRO A 101 -14.98 -2.20 -23.32
N LYS A 102 -15.11 -1.51 -24.45
CA LYS A 102 -14.64 -0.13 -24.62
C LYS A 102 -15.62 0.83 -23.97
N THR A 103 -15.32 1.25 -22.74
CA THR A 103 -16.12 2.19 -21.94
C THR A 103 -15.52 3.59 -21.93
N ALA A 104 -16.34 4.60 -21.64
CA ALA A 104 -15.91 5.97 -21.45
C ALA A 104 -14.85 6.09 -20.33
N ALA A 105 -14.98 5.31 -19.26
CA ALA A 105 -13.98 5.25 -18.19
C ALA A 105 -12.59 4.87 -18.74
N GLY A 106 -12.45 3.74 -19.43
CA GLY A 106 -11.16 3.34 -20.02
C GLY A 106 -10.63 4.35 -21.05
N LYS A 107 -11.52 5.03 -21.78
CA LYS A 107 -11.11 6.07 -22.72
C LYS A 107 -10.54 7.31 -22.02
N TYR A 108 -11.29 7.85 -21.06
CA TYR A 108 -11.06 9.18 -20.50
C TYR A 108 -10.25 9.19 -19.21
N THR A 109 -10.27 8.12 -18.41
CA THR A 109 -9.53 8.08 -17.13
C THR A 109 -8.27 7.22 -17.16
N THR A 110 -8.05 6.41 -18.21
CA THR A 110 -6.91 5.48 -18.25
C THR A 110 -6.05 5.60 -19.52
N TYR A 111 -5.83 6.83 -19.96
CA TYR A 111 -4.95 7.14 -21.09
C TYR A 111 -5.32 6.36 -22.37
N ASN A 112 -6.62 6.35 -22.70
CA ASN A 112 -7.15 5.62 -23.84
C ASN A 112 -6.80 4.12 -23.79
N TYR A 113 -7.16 3.46 -22.68
CA TYR A 113 -6.99 2.03 -22.45
C TYR A 113 -5.53 1.56 -22.41
N SER A 114 -4.63 2.41 -21.90
CA SER A 114 -3.20 2.08 -21.75
C SER A 114 -2.86 1.55 -20.35
N ASP A 115 -3.84 1.42 -19.47
CA ASP A 115 -3.72 0.82 -18.15
C ASP A 115 -3.78 -0.72 -18.20
N ILE A 116 -3.71 -1.39 -17.04
CA ILE A 116 -3.78 -2.86 -16.97
C ILE A 116 -5.24 -3.34 -16.91
N THR A 117 -6.12 -2.53 -16.32
CA THR A 117 -7.52 -2.89 -16.03
C THR A 117 -8.37 -2.91 -17.30
N TRP A 118 -8.36 -1.83 -18.07
CA TRP A 118 -9.21 -1.63 -19.26
C TRP A 118 -8.54 -1.94 -20.60
N SER A 119 -7.21 -2.11 -20.65
CA SER A 119 -6.53 -2.38 -21.91
C SER A 119 -7.09 -3.62 -22.63
N PRO A 120 -7.26 -3.55 -23.97
CA PRO A 120 -7.67 -4.69 -24.76
C PRO A 120 -6.68 -5.86 -24.62
N TYR A 121 -7.20 -7.08 -24.68
CA TYR A 121 -6.34 -8.26 -24.65
C TYR A 121 -5.52 -8.34 -25.95
N GLY A 122 -4.20 -8.36 -25.81
CA GLY A 122 -3.25 -8.40 -26.93
C GLY A 122 -1.82 -8.57 -26.41
N SER A 123 -0.83 -8.38 -27.28
CA SER A 123 0.59 -8.37 -26.90
C SER A 123 0.89 -7.33 -25.83
N TYR A 124 0.35 -6.10 -25.96
CA TYR A 124 0.55 -5.03 -24.97
C TYR A 124 0.12 -5.46 -23.57
N TRP A 125 -1.14 -5.90 -23.42
CA TRP A 125 -1.64 -6.33 -22.11
C TRP A 125 -0.91 -7.56 -21.57
N ARG A 126 -0.51 -8.52 -22.42
CA ARG A 126 0.28 -9.68 -21.98
C ARG A 126 1.65 -9.27 -21.45
N GLN A 127 2.32 -8.34 -22.12
CA GLN A 127 3.58 -7.77 -21.68
C GLN A 127 3.41 -6.99 -20.37
N ALA A 128 2.41 -6.10 -20.31
CA ALA A 128 2.01 -5.37 -19.10
C ALA A 128 1.81 -6.32 -17.92
N ARG A 129 1.03 -7.39 -18.13
CA ARG A 129 0.73 -8.39 -17.12
C ARG A 129 1.99 -9.11 -16.64
N ARG A 130 2.91 -9.44 -17.56
CA ARG A 130 4.20 -10.05 -17.21
C ARG A 130 5.03 -9.10 -16.34
N MET A 131 5.16 -7.83 -16.73
CA MET A 131 5.89 -6.81 -15.95
C MET A 131 5.35 -6.70 -14.53
N CYS A 132 4.03 -6.67 -14.35
CA CYS A 132 3.43 -6.65 -13.01
C CYS A 132 3.86 -7.85 -12.17
N LEU A 133 3.84 -9.07 -12.73
CA LEU A 133 4.10 -10.29 -11.99
C LEU A 133 5.60 -10.52 -11.73
N THR A 134 6.48 -10.13 -12.65
CA THR A 134 7.93 -10.40 -12.55
C THR A 134 8.69 -9.26 -11.88
N GLU A 135 8.33 -8.01 -12.18
CA GLU A 135 9.12 -6.84 -11.74
C GLU A 135 8.52 -6.12 -10.52
N LEU A 136 7.19 -5.93 -10.53
CA LEU A 136 6.50 -5.07 -9.56
C LEU A 136 5.99 -5.83 -8.33
N PHE A 137 5.32 -6.96 -8.53
CA PHE A 137 4.65 -7.76 -7.49
C PHE A 137 5.30 -9.13 -7.26
N SER A 138 6.55 -9.31 -7.69
CA SER A 138 7.30 -10.53 -7.35
C SER A 138 7.54 -10.61 -5.84
N ALA A 139 7.63 -11.83 -5.30
CA ALA A 139 7.84 -12.05 -3.87
C ALA A 139 9.07 -11.28 -3.35
N LYS A 140 10.20 -11.39 -4.06
CA LYS A 140 11.44 -10.67 -3.75
C LYS A 140 11.23 -9.15 -3.66
N ARG A 141 10.45 -8.56 -4.57
CA ARG A 141 10.17 -7.11 -4.56
C ARG A 141 9.31 -6.73 -3.36
N LEU A 142 8.25 -7.50 -3.09
CA LEU A 142 7.36 -7.22 -1.96
C LEU A 142 8.06 -7.39 -0.61
N ASP A 143 8.93 -8.38 -0.48
CA ASP A 143 9.75 -8.60 0.72
C ASP A 143 10.75 -7.45 0.90
N SER A 144 11.34 -6.94 -0.19
CA SER A 144 12.23 -5.76 -0.11
C SER A 144 11.54 -4.48 0.38
N TYR A 145 10.21 -4.41 0.30
CA TYR A 145 9.39 -3.30 0.79
C TYR A 145 8.64 -3.61 2.10
N GLU A 146 8.94 -4.73 2.77
CA GLU A 146 8.33 -5.07 4.06
C GLU A 146 8.51 -3.96 5.10
N TYR A 147 9.70 -3.36 5.17
CA TYR A 147 9.99 -2.28 6.10
C TYR A 147 9.06 -1.07 5.92
N ILE A 148 8.69 -0.72 4.68
CA ILE A 148 7.76 0.38 4.40
C ILE A 148 6.40 0.07 5.04
N ARG A 149 5.88 -1.14 4.82
CA ARG A 149 4.58 -1.55 5.37
C ARG A 149 4.59 -1.58 6.89
N ALA A 150 5.66 -2.09 7.47
CA ALA A 150 5.84 -2.09 8.92
C ALA A 150 5.89 -0.66 9.48
N GLU A 151 6.72 0.23 8.92
CA GLU A 151 6.85 1.62 9.37
C GLU A 151 5.54 2.40 9.27
N GLU A 152 4.83 2.32 8.14
CA GLU A 152 3.56 3.03 7.97
C GLU A 152 2.48 2.47 8.90
N LEU A 153 2.44 1.15 9.10
CA LEU A 153 1.50 0.53 10.03
C LEU A 153 1.78 0.97 11.48
N HIS A 154 3.04 0.98 11.92
CA HIS A 154 3.38 1.48 13.24
C HIS A 154 3.04 2.96 13.41
N SER A 155 3.32 3.79 12.39
CA SER A 155 2.91 5.20 12.37
C SER A 155 1.40 5.37 12.56
N LEU A 156 0.60 4.54 11.88
CA LEU A 156 -0.85 4.50 12.09
C LEU A 156 -1.20 4.18 13.56
N LEU A 157 -0.66 3.09 14.11
CA LEU A 157 -0.97 2.63 15.46
C LEU A 157 -0.61 3.69 16.51
N HIS A 158 0.52 4.37 16.36
CA HIS A 158 0.92 5.46 17.23
C HIS A 158 -0.02 6.66 17.16
N ASN A 159 -0.43 7.06 15.96
CA ASN A 159 -1.35 8.18 15.77
C ASN A 159 -2.74 7.85 16.32
N LEU A 160 -3.19 6.61 16.17
CA LEU A 160 -4.43 6.13 16.77
C LEU A 160 -4.38 6.14 18.31
N ASN A 161 -3.25 5.79 18.92
CA ASN A 161 -3.09 5.83 20.37
C ASN A 161 -3.26 7.25 20.95
N LYS A 162 -2.80 8.29 20.25
CA LYS A 162 -3.01 9.71 20.64
C LYS A 162 -4.49 10.12 20.66
N LEU A 163 -5.34 9.35 19.99
CA LEU A 163 -6.78 9.58 19.88
C LEU A 163 -7.59 8.65 20.78
N SER A 164 -6.94 7.96 21.72
CA SER A 164 -7.60 7.10 22.69
C SER A 164 -8.78 7.81 23.36
N GLY A 165 -9.93 7.12 23.40
CA GLY A 165 -11.18 7.64 23.97
C GLY A 165 -11.91 8.67 23.11
N LYS A 166 -11.37 9.05 21.95
CA LYS A 166 -12.03 9.97 21.00
C LYS A 166 -12.69 9.18 19.87
N GLN A 167 -13.77 9.75 19.34
CA GLN A 167 -14.40 9.24 18.12
C GLN A 167 -13.48 9.50 16.92
N ILE A 168 -13.27 8.46 16.12
CA ILE A 168 -12.53 8.51 14.86
C ILE A 168 -13.40 8.03 13.70
N LEU A 169 -13.11 8.51 12.49
CA LEU A 169 -13.63 7.95 11.25
C LEU A 169 -12.58 7.02 10.66
N LEU A 170 -12.79 5.71 10.79
CA LEU A 170 -11.76 4.71 10.50
C LEU A 170 -11.27 4.74 9.05
N LYS A 171 -12.18 4.99 8.08
CA LYS A 171 -11.85 5.10 6.65
C LYS A 171 -10.65 6.02 6.41
N ASP A 172 -10.60 7.18 7.08
CA ASP A 172 -9.57 8.19 6.82
C ASP A 172 -8.17 7.70 7.20
N TYR A 173 -8.07 6.96 8.30
CA TYR A 173 -6.81 6.40 8.80
C TYR A 173 -6.35 5.20 7.96
N LEU A 174 -7.28 4.31 7.59
CA LEU A 174 -6.97 3.16 6.73
C LEU A 174 -6.58 3.59 5.32
N THR A 175 -7.24 4.62 4.79
CA THR A 175 -6.91 5.22 3.49
C THR A 175 -5.54 5.88 3.55
N THR A 176 -5.23 6.64 4.61
CA THR A 176 -3.89 7.23 4.81
C THR A 176 -2.80 6.16 4.88
N LEU A 177 -3.01 5.10 5.66
CA LEU A 177 -2.05 3.98 5.74
C LEU A 177 -1.79 3.38 4.36
N SER A 178 -2.85 2.99 3.65
CA SER A 178 -2.73 2.32 2.36
C SER A 178 -2.09 3.23 1.32
N LEU A 179 -2.44 4.52 1.34
CA LEU A 179 -1.88 5.55 0.48
C LEU A 179 -0.38 5.76 0.75
N ASN A 180 0.04 5.89 2.01
CA ASN A 180 1.45 6.09 2.34
C ASN A 180 2.30 4.86 1.95
N VAL A 181 1.78 3.66 2.21
CA VAL A 181 2.43 2.40 1.80
C VAL A 181 2.64 2.39 0.29
N ILE A 182 1.57 2.60 -0.49
CA ILE A 182 1.67 2.51 -1.94
C ILE A 182 2.46 3.67 -2.53
N SER A 183 2.36 4.88 -2.00
CA SER A 183 3.15 6.03 -2.44
C SER A 183 4.64 5.81 -2.22
N ARG A 184 5.07 5.30 -1.06
CA ARG A 184 6.48 5.01 -0.82
C ARG A 184 6.99 3.85 -1.68
N MET A 185 6.19 2.81 -1.88
CA MET A 185 6.58 1.67 -2.74
C MET A 185 6.64 2.05 -4.22
N VAL A 186 5.69 2.85 -4.70
CA VAL A 186 5.54 3.16 -6.13
C VAL A 186 6.33 4.38 -6.53
N LEU A 187 6.28 5.44 -5.73
CA LEU A 187 6.84 6.76 -6.03
C LEU A 187 8.14 7.03 -5.24
N GLY A 188 8.55 6.13 -4.35
CA GLY A 188 9.78 6.28 -3.56
C GLY A 188 9.70 7.24 -2.37
N LYS A 189 8.61 8.00 -2.20
CA LYS A 189 8.39 8.91 -1.05
C LYS A 189 6.89 9.16 -0.79
N ARG A 190 6.58 9.79 0.35
CA ARG A 190 5.25 10.31 0.67
C ARG A 190 5.02 11.63 -0.08
N TYR A 191 4.56 11.55 -1.33
CA TYR A 191 4.28 12.73 -2.17
C TYR A 191 3.17 13.65 -1.62
N LEU A 192 2.41 13.15 -0.65
CA LEU A 192 1.17 13.74 -0.17
C LEU A 192 1.30 14.19 1.29
N ASP A 193 2.52 14.28 1.82
CA ASP A 193 2.75 14.98 3.09
C ASP A 193 2.60 16.51 2.84
N GLU A 194 2.09 17.24 3.83
CA GLU A 194 1.92 18.68 3.76
C GLU A 194 3.30 19.35 3.60
N SER A 195 3.57 19.89 2.40
CA SER A 195 4.79 20.62 2.10
C SER A 195 4.46 21.76 1.12
N GLU A 196 5.19 22.87 1.21
CA GLU A 196 4.98 24.06 0.35
C GLU A 196 5.12 23.74 -1.15
N ASN A 197 5.84 22.67 -1.50
CA ASN A 197 6.08 22.22 -2.87
C ASN A 197 5.12 21.12 -3.36
N SER A 198 4.12 20.74 -2.57
CA SER A 198 3.18 19.68 -2.96
C SER A 198 2.25 20.14 -4.08
N ILE A 199 2.23 19.39 -5.19
CA ILE A 199 1.37 19.70 -6.35
C ILE A 199 -0.11 19.46 -6.05
N VAL A 200 -0.38 18.50 -5.17
CA VAL A 200 -1.72 18.10 -4.75
C VAL A 200 -1.68 17.79 -3.27
N ASN A 201 -2.48 18.48 -2.47
CA ASN A 201 -2.57 18.17 -1.05
C ASN A 201 -3.22 16.77 -0.84
N PRO A 202 -2.94 16.09 0.28
CA PRO A 202 -3.43 14.73 0.53
C PRO A 202 -4.95 14.58 0.45
N GLU A 203 -5.72 15.57 0.93
CA GLU A 203 -7.18 15.54 0.91
C GLU A 203 -7.73 15.61 -0.53
N GLU A 204 -7.17 16.48 -1.37
CA GLU A 204 -7.52 16.58 -2.78
C GLU A 204 -7.15 15.29 -3.51
N PHE A 205 -5.99 14.68 -3.21
CA PHE A 205 -5.60 13.42 -3.83
C PHE A 205 -6.53 12.27 -3.46
N LYS A 206 -6.95 12.18 -2.18
CA LYS A 206 -7.97 11.21 -1.75
C LYS A 206 -9.30 11.41 -2.48
N LYS A 207 -9.75 12.66 -2.63
CA LYS A 207 -10.96 12.99 -3.43
C LYS A 207 -10.80 12.59 -4.90
N MET A 208 -9.60 12.75 -5.47
CA MET A 208 -9.31 12.29 -6.84
C MET A 208 -9.40 10.77 -6.96
N LEU A 209 -8.89 10.02 -5.97
CA LEU A 209 -9.00 8.55 -5.92
C LEU A 209 -10.45 8.08 -5.79
N ASP A 210 -11.20 8.62 -4.84
CA ASP A 210 -12.62 8.28 -4.62
C ASP A 210 -13.44 8.54 -5.91
N GLU A 211 -13.21 9.69 -6.56
CA GLU A 211 -13.86 10.06 -7.82
C GLU A 211 -13.47 9.10 -8.97
N LEU A 212 -12.19 8.70 -9.04
CA LEU A 212 -11.70 7.76 -10.04
C LEU A 212 -12.39 6.39 -9.90
N PHE A 213 -12.49 5.85 -8.68
CA PHE A 213 -13.12 4.55 -8.42
C PHE A 213 -14.62 4.57 -8.70
N LEU A 214 -15.32 5.64 -8.30
CA LEU A 214 -16.73 5.81 -8.63
C LEU A 214 -16.91 5.79 -10.16
N LEU A 215 -16.22 6.68 -10.88
CA LEU A 215 -16.38 6.83 -12.34
C LEU A 215 -15.96 5.59 -13.14
N ASN A 216 -15.06 4.76 -12.62
CA ASN A 216 -14.68 3.51 -13.26
C ASN A 216 -15.68 2.36 -13.04
N GLY A 217 -16.64 2.51 -12.12
CA GLY A 217 -17.69 1.51 -11.90
C GLY A 217 -19.11 1.93 -12.28
N VAL A 218 -19.36 3.23 -12.49
CA VAL A 218 -20.72 3.70 -12.83
C VAL A 218 -21.24 3.07 -14.12
N LEU A 219 -22.56 2.81 -14.15
CA LEU A 219 -23.28 2.47 -15.37
C LEU A 219 -23.60 3.73 -16.17
N ASN A 220 -22.67 4.14 -17.03
CA ASN A 220 -22.87 5.25 -17.95
C ASN A 220 -23.83 4.86 -19.08
N ILE A 221 -24.89 5.65 -19.27
CA ILE A 221 -25.89 5.43 -20.32
C ILE A 221 -25.30 5.58 -21.72
N GLY A 222 -24.30 6.48 -21.90
CA GLY A 222 -23.57 6.64 -23.16
C GLY A 222 -22.82 5.36 -23.57
N ASP A 223 -22.29 4.62 -22.59
CA ASP A 223 -21.65 3.32 -22.83
C ASP A 223 -22.64 2.22 -23.19
N SER A 224 -23.93 2.40 -22.89
CA SER A 224 -24.99 1.44 -23.24
C SER A 224 -25.70 1.84 -24.54
N ILE A 225 -25.80 3.13 -24.83
CA ILE A 225 -26.53 3.70 -25.97
C ILE A 225 -25.58 4.69 -26.69
N PRO A 226 -24.67 4.21 -27.56
CA PRO A 226 -23.56 5.03 -28.06
C PRO A 226 -23.99 6.26 -28.88
N TRP A 227 -25.17 6.23 -29.50
CA TRP A 227 -25.65 7.35 -30.32
C TRP A 227 -26.15 8.55 -29.51
N ILE A 228 -26.30 8.42 -28.18
CA ILE A 228 -26.54 9.55 -27.26
C ILE A 228 -25.32 9.89 -26.40
N ASP A 229 -24.18 9.22 -26.59
CA ASP A 229 -22.97 9.42 -25.77
C ASP A 229 -22.52 10.89 -25.73
N PHE A 230 -22.65 11.60 -26.86
CA PHE A 230 -22.28 13.01 -26.97
C PHE A 230 -23.07 13.94 -26.02
N MET A 231 -24.24 13.52 -25.53
CA MET A 231 -25.08 14.32 -24.64
C MET A 231 -24.59 14.31 -23.19
N ASP A 232 -23.80 13.30 -22.77
CA ASP A 232 -23.34 13.12 -21.40
C ASP A 232 -24.45 13.34 -20.35
N LEU A 233 -25.59 12.66 -20.50
CA LEU A 233 -26.82 12.91 -19.72
C LEU A 233 -26.63 12.82 -18.20
N GLN A 234 -25.66 12.02 -17.74
CA GLN A 234 -25.34 11.84 -16.33
C GLN A 234 -24.16 12.72 -15.86
N GLY A 235 -23.52 13.46 -16.78
CA GLY A 235 -22.36 14.32 -16.51
C GLY A 235 -21.07 13.56 -16.18
N TYR A 236 -21.04 12.23 -16.35
CA TYR A 236 -19.90 11.39 -15.99
C TYR A 236 -18.70 11.64 -16.91
N VAL A 237 -18.91 11.83 -18.21
CA VAL A 237 -17.79 12.06 -19.15
C VAL A 237 -17.10 13.39 -18.84
N LYS A 238 -17.86 14.43 -18.50
CA LYS A 238 -17.30 15.71 -18.02
C LYS A 238 -16.46 15.51 -16.76
N ARG A 239 -16.97 14.78 -15.76
CA ARG A 239 -16.24 14.46 -14.51
C ARG A 239 -14.97 13.65 -14.76
N MET A 240 -15.04 12.63 -15.62
CA MET A 240 -13.89 11.81 -16.07
C MET A 240 -12.78 12.68 -16.67
N LYS A 241 -13.12 13.63 -17.53
CA LYS A 241 -12.14 14.56 -18.12
C LYS A 241 -11.50 15.48 -17.08
N VAL A 242 -12.25 15.91 -16.06
CA VAL A 242 -11.73 16.75 -14.98
C VAL A 242 -10.73 15.97 -14.13
N VAL A 243 -11.11 14.78 -13.64
CA VAL A 243 -10.23 13.96 -12.80
C VAL A 243 -8.99 13.49 -13.57
N SER A 244 -9.15 13.15 -14.86
CA SER A 244 -8.04 12.79 -15.75
C SER A 244 -6.99 13.90 -15.84
N LYS A 245 -7.41 15.17 -16.03
CA LYS A 245 -6.47 16.31 -16.06
C LYS A 245 -5.71 16.48 -14.75
N LYS A 246 -6.37 16.26 -13.60
CA LYS A 246 -5.73 16.37 -12.29
C LYS A 246 -4.67 15.28 -12.09
N PHE A 247 -5.01 14.03 -12.39
CA PHE A 247 -4.04 12.92 -12.36
C PHE A 247 -2.90 13.14 -13.34
N ASP A 248 -3.20 13.64 -14.54
CA ASP A 248 -2.19 13.88 -15.56
C ASP A 248 -1.14 14.89 -15.09
N LYS A 249 -1.57 16.01 -14.51
CA LYS A 249 -0.68 17.01 -13.93
C LYS A 249 0.22 16.42 -12.84
N PHE A 250 -0.37 15.63 -11.94
CA PHE A 250 0.36 14.98 -10.85
C PHE A 250 1.39 13.97 -11.38
N LEU A 251 0.97 13.08 -12.28
CA LEU A 251 1.82 12.01 -12.81
C LEU A 251 2.92 12.54 -13.74
N GLU A 252 2.67 13.60 -14.50
CA GLU A 252 3.73 14.26 -15.27
C GLU A 252 4.86 14.76 -14.37
N HIS A 253 4.51 15.44 -13.27
CA HIS A 253 5.52 15.89 -12.31
C HIS A 253 6.29 14.73 -11.68
N VAL A 254 5.58 13.67 -11.25
CA VAL A 254 6.24 12.47 -10.70
C VAL A 254 7.26 11.93 -11.71
N LEU A 255 6.87 11.75 -12.97
CA LEU A 255 7.75 11.21 -13.99
C LEU A 255 8.92 12.15 -14.32
N ASP A 256 8.71 13.47 -14.32
CA ASP A 256 9.78 14.45 -14.51
C ASP A 256 10.80 14.43 -13.38
N GLU A 257 10.34 14.36 -12.13
CA GLU A 257 11.22 14.22 -10.96
C GLU A 257 12.06 12.94 -11.03
N HIS A 258 11.43 11.80 -11.35
CA HIS A 258 12.12 10.52 -11.46
C HIS A 258 13.13 10.53 -12.62
N ASN A 259 12.78 11.09 -13.77
CA ASN A 259 13.71 11.23 -14.89
C ASN A 259 14.90 12.14 -14.56
N ALA A 260 14.66 13.28 -13.92
CA ALA A 260 15.74 14.17 -13.49
C ALA A 260 16.70 13.46 -12.52
N ARG A 261 16.16 12.73 -11.55
CA ARG A 261 16.92 11.94 -10.57
C ARG A 261 17.73 10.82 -11.24
N ARG A 262 17.14 10.09 -12.19
CA ARG A 262 17.79 9.01 -12.95
C ARG A 262 18.93 9.53 -13.82
N ASN A 263 18.71 10.66 -14.50
CA ASN A 263 19.68 11.24 -15.42
C ASN A 263 20.87 11.93 -14.72
N ALA A 264 20.73 12.25 -13.42
CA ALA A 264 21.80 12.87 -12.64
C ALA A 264 22.91 11.89 -12.21
N VAL A 265 22.71 10.58 -12.36
CA VAL A 265 23.64 9.54 -11.87
C VAL A 265 23.90 8.50 -12.95
N GLU A 266 25.18 8.27 -13.29
CA GLU A 266 25.55 7.18 -14.18
C GLU A 266 25.26 5.81 -13.55
N ASN A 267 24.78 4.86 -14.35
CA ASN A 267 24.40 3.50 -13.91
C ASN A 267 23.36 3.49 -12.77
N TYR A 268 22.34 4.35 -12.87
CA TYR A 268 21.26 4.45 -11.89
C TYR A 268 20.54 3.11 -11.65
N VAL A 269 20.43 2.72 -10.39
CA VAL A 269 19.67 1.54 -9.94
C VAL A 269 18.29 1.98 -9.48
N ALA A 270 17.24 1.36 -10.03
CA ALA A 270 15.86 1.66 -9.69
C ALA A 270 15.57 1.44 -8.20
N LYS A 271 14.99 2.45 -7.55
CA LYS A 271 14.68 2.45 -6.11
C LYS A 271 13.20 2.14 -5.84
N ASP A 272 12.32 2.55 -6.74
CA ASP A 272 10.87 2.42 -6.64
C ASP A 272 10.24 1.85 -7.92
N MET A 273 8.93 1.60 -7.92
CA MET A 273 8.25 1.00 -9.07
C MET A 273 8.17 1.94 -10.28
N VAL A 274 8.13 3.25 -10.09
CA VAL A 274 8.17 4.21 -11.21
C VAL A 274 9.52 4.17 -11.90
N ASP A 275 10.64 4.12 -11.16
CA ASP A 275 11.96 3.92 -11.76
C ASP A 275 12.03 2.63 -12.58
N VAL A 276 11.47 1.53 -12.06
CA VAL A 276 11.42 0.24 -12.78
C VAL A 276 10.60 0.39 -14.07
N LEU A 277 9.43 1.03 -14.02
CA LEU A 277 8.61 1.26 -15.21
C LEU A 277 9.31 2.14 -16.24
N LEU A 278 10.05 3.16 -15.79
CA LEU A 278 10.83 4.02 -16.68
C LEU A 278 12.03 3.28 -17.29
N GLN A 279 12.75 2.45 -16.52
CA GLN A 279 13.81 1.59 -17.05
C GLN A 279 13.26 0.61 -18.10
N LEU A 280 12.10 0.02 -17.84
CA LEU A 280 11.42 -0.82 -18.83
C LEU A 280 11.00 -0.01 -20.07
N ALA A 281 10.50 1.22 -19.90
CA ALA A 281 10.16 2.08 -21.03
C ALA A 281 11.35 2.43 -21.93
N ASP A 282 12.56 2.49 -21.35
CA ASP A 282 13.81 2.75 -22.07
C ASP A 282 14.42 1.47 -22.71
N ASP A 283 13.93 0.27 -22.36
CA ASP A 283 14.45 -1.00 -22.86
C ASP A 283 14.06 -1.25 -24.33
N PRO A 284 15.02 -1.27 -25.28
CA PRO A 284 14.74 -1.47 -26.69
C PRO A 284 14.34 -2.92 -27.03
N THR A 285 14.49 -3.87 -26.10
CA THR A 285 14.19 -5.29 -26.32
C THR A 285 12.73 -5.64 -26.11
N LEU A 286 11.91 -4.70 -25.60
CA LEU A 286 10.49 -4.92 -25.42
C LEU A 286 9.76 -5.13 -26.75
N GLU A 287 8.87 -6.14 -26.78
CA GLU A 287 8.03 -6.43 -27.95
C GLU A 287 7.17 -5.22 -28.34
N ILE A 288 6.60 -4.54 -27.34
CA ILE A 288 5.90 -3.27 -27.50
C ILE A 288 6.51 -2.25 -26.57
N LYS A 289 6.94 -1.12 -27.14
CA LYS A 289 7.46 0.01 -26.36
C LYS A 289 6.43 0.50 -25.36
N LEU A 290 6.83 0.63 -24.09
CA LEU A 290 6.00 1.25 -23.06
C LEU A 290 6.16 2.77 -23.19
N GLU A 291 5.19 3.41 -23.82
CA GLU A 291 5.17 4.86 -23.96
C GLU A 291 4.97 5.57 -22.62
N ARG A 292 5.34 6.85 -22.53
CA ARG A 292 5.22 7.68 -21.31
C ARG A 292 3.81 7.66 -20.73
N HIS A 293 2.78 7.73 -21.57
CA HIS A 293 1.39 7.65 -21.11
C HIS A 293 1.04 6.28 -20.53
N GLY A 294 1.67 5.20 -21.01
CA GLY A 294 1.56 3.86 -20.43
C GLY A 294 2.21 3.79 -19.05
N VAL A 295 3.38 4.41 -18.86
CA VAL A 295 4.00 4.53 -17.52
C VAL A 295 3.05 5.26 -16.57
N LYS A 296 2.48 6.41 -16.98
CA LYS A 296 1.47 7.12 -16.17
C LYS A 296 0.25 6.25 -15.85
N ALA A 297 -0.28 5.54 -16.85
CA ALA A 297 -1.43 4.66 -16.67
C ALA A 297 -1.15 3.54 -15.65
N PHE A 298 0.03 2.93 -15.69
CA PHE A 298 0.43 1.91 -14.72
C PHE A 298 0.61 2.49 -13.33
N THR A 299 1.31 3.62 -13.20
CA THR A 299 1.47 4.30 -11.92
C THR A 299 0.13 4.65 -11.30
N GLN A 300 -0.83 5.13 -12.10
CA GLN A 300 -2.20 5.39 -11.65
C GLN A 300 -2.91 4.13 -11.16
N ASP A 301 -2.84 3.03 -11.92
CA ASP A 301 -3.43 1.73 -11.54
C ASP A 301 -2.85 1.21 -10.21
N LEU A 302 -1.55 1.35 -10.01
CA LEU A 302 -0.87 0.92 -8.78
C LEU A 302 -1.35 1.75 -7.58
N LEU A 303 -1.35 3.08 -7.69
CA LEU A 303 -1.77 3.98 -6.62
C LEU A 303 -3.25 3.78 -6.27
N ALA A 304 -4.12 3.72 -7.28
CA ALA A 304 -5.55 3.54 -7.07
C ALA A 304 -5.84 2.16 -6.47
N GLY A 305 -5.40 1.10 -7.13
CA GLY A 305 -5.64 -0.28 -6.69
C GLY A 305 -5.09 -0.57 -5.30
N GLY A 306 -3.90 -0.06 -4.97
CA GLY A 306 -3.23 -0.28 -3.68
C GLY A 306 -3.81 0.49 -2.50
N THR A 307 -4.59 1.54 -2.74
CA THR A 307 -5.12 2.41 -1.67
C THR A 307 -6.50 1.95 -1.20
N GLU A 308 -7.53 2.09 -2.04
CA GLU A 308 -8.92 1.95 -1.56
C GLU A 308 -9.29 0.49 -1.24
N SER A 309 -8.81 -0.48 -2.04
CA SER A 309 -9.22 -1.88 -1.92
C SER A 309 -8.88 -2.50 -0.56
N SER A 310 -7.68 -2.24 -0.05
CA SER A 310 -7.22 -2.71 1.26
C SER A 310 -7.96 -2.02 2.40
N ALA A 311 -8.11 -0.69 2.32
CA ALA A 311 -8.79 0.10 3.33
C ALA A 311 -10.26 -0.32 3.51
N VAL A 312 -10.98 -0.49 2.40
CA VAL A 312 -12.39 -0.92 2.40
C VAL A 312 -12.56 -2.30 3.02
N THR A 313 -11.64 -3.24 2.73
CA THR A 313 -11.74 -4.60 3.29
C THR A 313 -11.55 -4.58 4.81
N VAL A 314 -10.55 -3.85 5.32
CA VAL A 314 -10.30 -3.76 6.76
C VAL A 314 -11.45 -3.03 7.49
N GLU A 315 -12.01 -1.99 6.87
CA GLU A 315 -13.14 -1.26 7.43
C GLU A 315 -14.40 -2.14 7.55
N TRP A 316 -14.73 -2.92 6.51
CA TRP A 316 -15.83 -3.88 6.55
C TRP A 316 -15.59 -4.96 7.62
N ALA A 317 -14.36 -5.47 7.76
CA ALA A 317 -14.03 -6.46 8.77
C ALA A 317 -14.30 -5.94 10.19
N ILE A 318 -13.76 -4.75 10.53
CA ILE A 318 -13.96 -4.16 11.86
C ILE A 318 -15.44 -3.81 12.10
N SER A 319 -16.15 -3.37 11.05
CA SER A 319 -17.59 -3.13 11.14
C SER A 319 -18.40 -4.37 11.52
N GLU A 320 -18.11 -5.52 10.90
CA GLU A 320 -18.77 -6.79 11.21
C GLU A 320 -18.39 -7.28 12.62
N LEU A 321 -17.12 -7.13 13.02
CA LEU A 321 -16.66 -7.50 14.35
C LEU A 321 -17.32 -6.67 15.47
N LEU A 322 -17.55 -5.37 15.25
CA LEU A 322 -18.28 -4.52 16.19
C LEU A 322 -19.74 -4.93 16.37
N LYS A 323 -20.33 -5.61 15.38
CA LYS A 323 -21.67 -6.20 15.50
C LYS A 323 -21.68 -7.57 16.19
N LYS A 324 -20.50 -8.17 16.39
CA LYS A 324 -20.31 -9.55 16.85
C LYS A 324 -19.19 -9.62 17.90
N PRO A 325 -19.42 -9.13 19.13
CA PRO A 325 -18.40 -9.09 20.18
C PRO A 325 -17.77 -10.45 20.49
N GLU A 326 -18.51 -11.54 20.29
CA GLU A 326 -18.03 -12.92 20.42
C GLU A 326 -16.94 -13.30 19.41
N ILE A 327 -17.07 -12.84 18.17
CA ILE A 327 -16.07 -13.06 17.12
C ILE A 327 -14.85 -12.19 17.41
N PHE A 328 -15.07 -10.93 17.81
CA PHE A 328 -14.01 -10.02 18.22
C PHE A 328 -13.17 -10.66 19.34
N LYS A 329 -13.83 -11.18 20.38
CA LYS A 329 -13.17 -11.81 21.53
C LYS A 329 -12.27 -12.98 21.10
N LYS A 330 -12.77 -13.89 20.26
CA LYS A 330 -11.98 -15.01 19.72
C LYS A 330 -10.74 -14.54 18.94
N ALA A 331 -10.88 -13.48 18.15
CA ALA A 331 -9.76 -12.89 17.41
C ALA A 331 -8.68 -12.35 18.36
N THR A 332 -9.09 -11.65 19.42
CA THR A 332 -8.15 -11.16 20.44
C THR A 332 -7.50 -12.28 21.26
N GLU A 333 -8.22 -13.37 21.54
CA GLU A 333 -7.69 -14.55 22.22
C GLU A 333 -6.63 -15.27 21.37
N GLU A 334 -6.85 -15.41 20.05
CA GLU A 334 -5.83 -15.94 19.12
C GLU A 334 -4.58 -15.06 19.12
N LEU A 335 -4.75 -13.75 18.96
CA LEU A 335 -3.65 -12.80 18.92
C LEU A 335 -2.84 -12.83 20.23
N ASP A 336 -3.50 -12.86 21.39
CA ASP A 336 -2.83 -12.93 22.69
C ASP A 336 -2.11 -14.27 22.89
N GLY A 337 -2.69 -15.38 22.43
CA GLY A 337 -2.10 -16.71 22.55
C GLY A 337 -0.88 -16.92 21.64
N VAL A 338 -0.92 -16.41 20.41
CA VAL A 338 0.14 -16.63 19.41
C VAL A 338 1.23 -15.56 19.48
N ILE A 339 0.86 -14.29 19.64
CA ILE A 339 1.77 -13.15 19.60
C ILE A 339 2.21 -12.75 21.02
N GLY A 340 1.30 -12.85 21.99
CA GLY A 340 1.51 -12.26 23.33
C GLY A 340 1.32 -10.75 23.33
N GLN A 341 1.40 -10.10 24.50
CA GLN A 341 1.07 -8.68 24.65
C GLN A 341 2.28 -7.73 24.62
N ASN A 342 3.50 -8.25 24.43
CA ASN A 342 4.74 -7.48 24.55
C ASN A 342 5.40 -7.16 23.20
N LYS A 343 4.71 -7.37 22.07
CA LYS A 343 5.22 -7.07 20.71
C LYS A 343 4.07 -6.87 19.72
N TRP A 344 4.35 -6.20 18.61
CA TRP A 344 3.44 -6.07 17.47
C TRP A 344 3.46 -7.30 16.56
N VAL A 345 2.37 -7.49 15.80
CA VAL A 345 2.25 -8.58 14.82
C VAL A 345 3.14 -8.29 13.61
N GLN A 346 4.01 -9.22 13.23
CA GLN A 346 4.85 -9.12 12.03
C GLN A 346 4.22 -9.90 10.86
N GLU A 347 4.58 -9.58 9.62
CA GLU A 347 4.04 -10.27 8.43
C GLU A 347 4.29 -11.79 8.46
N LYS A 348 5.44 -12.20 9.01
CA LYS A 348 5.82 -13.61 9.17
C LYS A 348 4.95 -14.38 10.18
N ASP A 349 4.24 -13.66 11.07
CA ASP A 349 3.37 -14.27 12.07
C ASP A 349 1.98 -14.60 11.50
N ILE A 350 1.56 -13.93 10.41
CA ILE A 350 0.24 -14.08 9.79
C ILE A 350 -0.14 -15.53 9.46
N PRO A 351 0.75 -16.41 8.93
CA PRO A 351 0.41 -17.80 8.69
C PRO A 351 0.01 -18.59 9.95
N ASN A 352 0.35 -18.08 11.15
CA ASN A 352 0.00 -18.68 12.44
C ASN A 352 -1.27 -18.06 13.07
N LEU A 353 -2.00 -17.21 12.33
CA LEU A 353 -3.24 -16.56 12.78
C LEU A 353 -4.45 -17.01 11.93
N PRO A 354 -4.83 -18.30 11.99
CA PRO A 354 -5.87 -18.86 11.13
C PRO A 354 -7.25 -18.21 11.34
N TYR A 355 -7.58 -17.74 12.54
CA TYR A 355 -8.84 -17.06 12.80
C TYR A 355 -8.87 -15.64 12.22
N ILE A 356 -7.75 -14.89 12.29
CA ILE A 356 -7.62 -13.63 11.55
C ILE A 356 -7.75 -13.86 10.04
N GLU A 357 -7.10 -14.89 9.50
CA GLU A 357 -7.25 -15.25 8.08
C GLU A 357 -8.71 -15.58 7.73
N ALA A 358 -9.40 -16.32 8.59
CA ALA A 358 -10.81 -16.65 8.43
C ALA A 358 -11.72 -15.41 8.44
N ILE A 359 -11.45 -14.43 9.30
CA ILE A 359 -12.17 -13.14 9.33
C ILE A 359 -11.98 -12.39 8.01
N VAL A 360 -10.75 -12.34 7.48
CA VAL A 360 -10.46 -11.69 6.19
C VAL A 360 -11.21 -12.38 5.05
N LYS A 361 -11.21 -13.72 5.01
CA LYS A 361 -11.95 -14.51 4.00
C LYS A 361 -13.45 -14.29 4.09
N GLU A 362 -14.02 -14.28 5.29
CA GLU A 362 -15.45 -14.04 5.49
C GLU A 362 -15.86 -12.62 5.13
N THR A 363 -15.00 -11.64 5.43
CA THR A 363 -15.19 -10.26 4.98
C THR A 363 -15.19 -10.17 3.46
N MET A 364 -14.23 -10.82 2.79
CA MET A 364 -14.15 -10.86 1.33
C MET A 364 -15.33 -11.60 0.66
N ARG A 365 -15.90 -12.60 1.34
CA ARG A 365 -17.10 -13.31 0.87
C ARG A 365 -18.35 -12.43 0.97
N LEU A 366 -18.56 -11.81 2.13
CA LEU A 366 -19.78 -11.06 2.43
C LEU A 366 -19.75 -9.64 1.83
N HIS A 367 -18.57 -9.02 1.80
CA HIS A 367 -18.32 -7.65 1.32
C HIS A 367 -17.19 -7.61 0.26
N PRO A 368 -17.34 -8.32 -0.88
CA PRO A 368 -16.33 -8.32 -1.93
C PRO A 368 -16.16 -6.93 -2.53
N VAL A 369 -14.95 -6.38 -2.50
CA VAL A 369 -14.61 -5.05 -3.05
C VAL A 369 -15.23 -4.84 -4.45
N ALA A 370 -15.08 -5.81 -5.35
CA ALA A 370 -15.68 -5.78 -6.68
C ALA A 370 -16.76 -6.87 -6.82
N PRO A 371 -18.04 -6.61 -6.45
CA PRO A 371 -19.09 -7.63 -6.31
C PRO A 371 -19.52 -8.31 -7.62
N MET A 372 -19.14 -7.75 -8.77
CA MET A 372 -19.38 -8.31 -10.11
C MET A 372 -18.10 -8.53 -10.92
N LEU A 373 -16.93 -8.39 -10.27
CA LEU A 373 -15.63 -8.23 -10.92
C LEU A 373 -15.65 -7.11 -11.98
N VAL A 374 -14.53 -6.91 -12.67
CA VAL A 374 -14.46 -5.96 -13.80
C VAL A 374 -15.10 -6.62 -15.03
N PRO A 375 -16.00 -5.92 -15.76
CA PRO A 375 -16.69 -6.46 -16.93
C PRO A 375 -15.76 -7.05 -17.98
N ARG A 376 -16.19 -8.17 -18.58
CA ARG A 376 -15.48 -8.87 -19.65
C ARG A 376 -16.22 -8.71 -20.97
N GLU A 377 -15.55 -8.98 -22.08
CA GLU A 377 -16.14 -8.99 -23.42
C GLU A 377 -15.79 -10.30 -24.14
N CYS A 378 -16.81 -10.92 -24.73
CA CYS A 378 -16.66 -12.11 -25.54
C CYS A 378 -15.99 -11.76 -26.88
N ARG A 379 -14.87 -12.41 -27.19
CA ARG A 379 -14.05 -12.10 -28.37
C ARG A 379 -14.50 -12.82 -29.63
N GLU A 380 -15.19 -13.95 -29.48
CA GLU A 380 -15.59 -14.85 -30.55
C GLU A 380 -16.91 -15.54 -30.22
N ASP A 381 -17.75 -15.79 -31.23
CA ASP A 381 -18.99 -16.56 -31.07
C ASP A 381 -18.69 -17.93 -30.45
N CYS A 382 -19.40 -18.27 -29.37
CA CYS A 382 -19.19 -19.52 -28.67
C CYS A 382 -20.48 -20.03 -28.02
N LYS A 383 -20.41 -21.22 -27.40
CA LYS A 383 -21.52 -21.81 -26.65
C LYS A 383 -21.14 -21.96 -25.18
N VAL A 384 -22.01 -21.50 -24.28
CA VAL A 384 -21.87 -21.65 -22.83
C VAL A 384 -23.13 -22.28 -22.28
N ALA A 385 -23.00 -23.41 -21.56
CA ALA A 385 -24.14 -24.16 -21.01
C ALA A 385 -25.23 -24.48 -22.07
N GLY A 386 -24.83 -24.71 -23.32
CA GLY A 386 -25.74 -24.98 -24.43
C GLY A 386 -26.45 -23.75 -25.02
N TYR A 387 -26.13 -22.54 -24.56
CA TYR A 387 -26.61 -21.26 -25.09
C TYR A 387 -25.59 -20.59 -26.01
N ASP A 388 -26.06 -19.85 -27.00
CA ASP A 388 -25.23 -19.07 -27.92
C ASP A 388 -24.81 -17.75 -27.26
N VAL A 389 -23.51 -17.47 -27.23
CA VAL A 389 -22.93 -16.21 -26.78
C VAL A 389 -22.14 -15.60 -27.93
N GLN A 390 -22.57 -14.44 -28.41
CA GLN A 390 -21.97 -13.81 -29.60
C GLN A 390 -20.75 -12.96 -29.23
N LYS A 391 -19.83 -12.80 -30.19
CA LYS A 391 -18.77 -11.81 -30.13
C LYS A 391 -19.32 -10.42 -29.78
N GLY A 392 -18.63 -9.71 -28.90
CA GLY A 392 -19.03 -8.39 -28.38
C GLY A 392 -20.04 -8.45 -27.23
N THR A 393 -20.52 -9.64 -26.84
CA THR A 393 -21.35 -9.79 -25.64
C THR A 393 -20.54 -9.44 -24.39
N ARG A 394 -21.08 -8.55 -23.54
CA ARG A 394 -20.46 -8.21 -22.25
C ARG A 394 -20.74 -9.33 -21.26
N VAL A 395 -19.77 -9.67 -20.43
CA VAL A 395 -19.89 -10.73 -19.42
C VAL A 395 -19.63 -10.16 -18.04
N LEU A 396 -20.56 -10.41 -17.12
CA LEU A 396 -20.44 -10.09 -15.70
C LEU A 396 -20.38 -11.38 -14.89
N VAL A 397 -19.55 -11.42 -13.85
CA VAL A 397 -19.47 -12.57 -12.94
C VAL A 397 -19.83 -12.09 -11.55
N SER A 398 -21.01 -12.47 -11.06
CA SER A 398 -21.53 -12.01 -9.77
C SER A 398 -20.94 -12.82 -8.62
N VAL A 399 -19.75 -12.41 -8.15
CA VAL A 399 -19.13 -13.00 -6.96
C VAL A 399 -19.95 -12.71 -5.71
N TRP A 400 -20.71 -11.60 -5.67
CA TRP A 400 -21.68 -11.32 -4.62
C TRP A 400 -22.78 -12.38 -4.52
N THR A 401 -23.28 -12.85 -5.67
CA THR A 401 -24.29 -13.92 -5.68
C THR A 401 -23.69 -15.25 -5.26
N ILE A 402 -22.50 -15.60 -5.79
CA ILE A 402 -21.80 -16.84 -5.43
C ILE A 402 -21.48 -16.87 -3.93
N GLY A 403 -21.03 -15.75 -3.38
CA GLY A 403 -20.75 -15.60 -1.95
C GLY A 403 -21.99 -15.75 -1.08
N ARG A 404 -23.21 -15.63 -1.63
CA ARG A 404 -24.49 -15.74 -0.90
C ARG A 404 -25.35 -16.92 -1.33
N ASP A 405 -24.79 -17.86 -2.10
CA ASP A 405 -25.52 -19.03 -2.53
C ASP A 405 -25.73 -20.00 -1.34
N PRO A 406 -26.98 -20.26 -0.91
CA PRO A 406 -27.27 -21.15 0.20
C PRO A 406 -26.90 -22.62 -0.08
N THR A 407 -26.64 -22.99 -1.35
CA THR A 407 -26.14 -24.32 -1.70
C THR A 407 -24.63 -24.48 -1.42
N LEU A 408 -23.90 -23.36 -1.30
CA LEU A 408 -22.46 -23.33 -1.04
C LEU A 408 -22.16 -22.95 0.43
N TRP A 409 -22.95 -22.02 0.98
CA TRP A 409 -22.71 -21.38 2.25
C TRP A 409 -23.89 -21.57 3.21
N ASP A 410 -23.64 -22.24 4.33
CA ASP A 410 -24.58 -22.29 5.46
C ASP A 410 -24.76 -20.89 6.06
N GLU A 411 -26.02 -20.49 6.29
CA GLU A 411 -26.40 -19.13 6.71
C GLU A 411 -25.65 -18.05 5.90
N PRO A 412 -25.91 -17.91 4.58
CA PRO A 412 -25.07 -17.12 3.67
C PRO A 412 -25.01 -15.62 4.00
N GLU A 413 -26.02 -15.08 4.66
CA GLU A 413 -26.05 -13.67 5.06
C GLU A 413 -25.39 -13.42 6.42
N ALA A 414 -25.08 -14.48 7.19
CA ALA A 414 -24.42 -14.35 8.48
C ALA A 414 -22.90 -14.25 8.31
N PHE A 415 -22.28 -13.33 9.06
CA PHE A 415 -20.83 -13.24 9.19
C PHE A 415 -20.34 -14.32 10.16
N LYS A 416 -19.81 -15.44 9.62
CA LYS A 416 -19.35 -16.62 10.37
C LYS A 416 -17.95 -17.05 9.91
N PRO A 417 -16.85 -16.44 10.42
CA PRO A 417 -15.48 -16.80 10.06
C PRO A 417 -15.16 -18.28 10.24
N GLU A 418 -15.77 -18.96 11.22
CA GLU A 418 -15.53 -20.37 11.54
C GLU A 418 -15.66 -21.30 10.33
N ARG A 419 -16.45 -20.93 9.31
CA ARG A 419 -16.59 -21.70 8.07
C ARG A 419 -15.28 -21.89 7.30
N PHE A 420 -14.27 -21.07 7.55
CA PHE A 420 -12.95 -21.12 6.91
C PHE A 420 -11.87 -21.78 7.77
N LEU A 421 -12.19 -22.18 9.01
CA LEU A 421 -11.26 -22.94 9.85
C LEU A 421 -11.22 -24.41 9.44
N GLU A 422 -12.37 -24.96 9.04
CA GLU A 422 -12.52 -26.39 8.70
C GLU A 422 -12.43 -26.66 7.20
N LYS A 423 -12.65 -25.63 6.35
CA LYS A 423 -12.63 -25.75 4.90
C LYS A 423 -11.37 -25.12 4.32
N TYR A 424 -10.63 -25.89 3.53
CA TYR A 424 -9.49 -25.38 2.77
C TYR A 424 -9.97 -24.65 1.51
N ILE A 425 -10.44 -23.41 1.67
CA ILE A 425 -10.79 -22.49 0.59
C ILE A 425 -9.79 -21.33 0.61
N ASP A 426 -9.14 -21.08 -0.52
CA ASP A 426 -8.21 -19.97 -0.72
C ASP A 426 -8.84 -18.87 -1.60
N VAL A 427 -8.25 -17.69 -1.56
CA VAL A 427 -8.65 -16.50 -2.32
C VAL A 427 -7.82 -16.33 -3.61
N LYS A 428 -6.92 -17.28 -3.89
CA LYS A 428 -5.95 -17.22 -5.00
C LYS A 428 -6.52 -17.63 -6.37
N GLY A 429 -7.85 -17.61 -6.52
CA GLY A 429 -8.52 -17.84 -7.81
C GLY A 429 -8.52 -19.30 -8.27
N HIS A 430 -8.28 -20.24 -7.36
CA HIS A 430 -8.40 -21.68 -7.59
C HIS A 430 -9.74 -22.24 -7.10
N ASP A 431 -10.21 -21.73 -5.97
CA ASP A 431 -11.50 -22.06 -5.38
C ASP A 431 -12.53 -21.03 -5.86
N PHE A 432 -13.55 -21.50 -6.58
CA PHE A 432 -14.49 -20.63 -7.30
C PHE A 432 -15.65 -20.17 -6.43
N GLU A 433 -15.78 -20.76 -5.26
CA GLU A 433 -16.67 -20.39 -4.17
C GLU A 433 -16.29 -19.01 -3.61
N LEU A 434 -14.99 -18.65 -3.63
CA LEU A 434 -14.46 -17.41 -3.07
C LEU A 434 -13.49 -16.72 -4.05
N LEU A 435 -13.98 -15.69 -4.76
CA LEU A 435 -13.25 -15.02 -5.84
C LEU A 435 -13.01 -13.51 -5.63
N PRO A 436 -12.54 -13.04 -4.46
CA PRO A 436 -12.37 -11.61 -4.19
C PRO A 436 -11.35 -10.93 -5.11
N PHE A 437 -10.36 -11.69 -5.60
CA PHE A 437 -9.36 -11.23 -6.56
C PHE A 437 -9.65 -11.66 -8.01
N GLY A 438 -10.81 -12.28 -8.26
CA GLY A 438 -11.14 -12.93 -9.51
C GLY A 438 -10.28 -14.17 -9.78
N ALA A 439 -10.27 -14.62 -11.05
CA ALA A 439 -9.49 -15.78 -11.49
C ALA A 439 -9.04 -15.66 -12.95
N GLY A 440 -8.10 -16.55 -13.32
CA GLY A 440 -7.56 -16.67 -14.67
C GLY A 440 -6.64 -15.51 -15.06
N ARG A 441 -6.53 -15.25 -16.37
CA ARG A 441 -5.56 -14.28 -16.93
C ARG A 441 -5.72 -12.86 -16.36
N ARG A 442 -6.94 -12.43 -16.07
CA ARG A 442 -7.27 -11.09 -15.56
C ARG A 442 -7.48 -11.07 -14.03
N MET A 443 -7.00 -12.08 -13.30
CA MET A 443 -6.96 -12.06 -11.84
C MET A 443 -6.18 -10.82 -11.35
N CYS A 444 -6.50 -10.28 -10.18
CA CYS A 444 -5.77 -9.13 -9.62
C CYS A 444 -4.24 -9.39 -9.62
N PRO A 445 -3.40 -8.49 -10.19
CA PRO A 445 -1.94 -8.65 -10.13
C PRO A 445 -1.38 -8.38 -8.72
N GLY A 446 -2.02 -7.49 -7.95
CA GLY A 446 -1.57 -7.05 -6.63
C GLY A 446 -2.13 -7.87 -5.46
N TYR A 447 -2.70 -9.06 -5.69
CA TYR A 447 -3.37 -9.83 -4.64
C TYR A 447 -2.44 -10.16 -3.46
N SER A 448 -1.17 -10.44 -3.73
CA SER A 448 -0.16 -10.77 -2.72
C SER A 448 0.16 -9.58 -1.80
N LEU A 449 0.28 -8.38 -2.38
CA LEU A 449 0.44 -7.15 -1.62
C LEU A 449 -0.83 -6.83 -0.82
N GLY A 450 -1.99 -6.93 -1.45
CA GLY A 450 -3.29 -6.68 -0.80
C GLY A 450 -3.48 -7.56 0.44
N LEU A 451 -3.19 -8.86 0.35
CA LEU A 451 -3.27 -9.76 1.49
C LEU A 451 -2.33 -9.36 2.64
N LYS A 452 -1.07 -9.04 2.35
CA LYS A 452 -0.10 -8.57 3.36
C LYS A 452 -0.62 -7.33 4.09
N VAL A 453 -1.08 -6.33 3.36
CA VAL A 453 -1.61 -5.08 3.95
C VAL A 453 -2.88 -5.36 4.75
N ILE A 454 -3.88 -6.03 4.18
CA ILE A 454 -5.16 -6.31 4.84
C ILE A 454 -4.95 -7.12 6.14
N GLN A 455 -4.19 -8.20 6.07
CA GLN A 455 -3.97 -9.09 7.22
C GLN A 455 -3.14 -8.41 8.32
N ALA A 456 -2.05 -7.72 7.96
CA ALA A 456 -1.21 -7.03 8.95
C ALA A 456 -1.96 -5.86 9.61
N SER A 457 -2.71 -5.08 8.83
CA SER A 457 -3.53 -3.98 9.35
C SER A 457 -4.62 -4.50 10.29
N LEU A 458 -5.41 -5.49 9.86
CA LEU A 458 -6.47 -6.04 10.69
C LEU A 458 -5.91 -6.65 11.98
N ALA A 459 -4.88 -7.50 11.88
CA ALA A 459 -4.27 -8.15 13.04
C ALA A 459 -3.77 -7.12 14.07
N ASN A 460 -3.02 -6.10 13.64
CA ASN A 460 -2.48 -5.11 14.56
C ASN A 460 -3.55 -4.17 15.13
N LEU A 461 -4.60 -3.82 14.37
CA LEU A 461 -5.71 -3.00 14.86
C LEU A 461 -6.52 -3.73 15.94
N LEU A 462 -6.78 -5.03 15.76
CA LEU A 462 -7.45 -5.86 16.76
C LEU A 462 -6.52 -6.17 17.96
N HIS A 463 -5.23 -6.35 17.71
CA HIS A 463 -4.25 -6.63 18.76
C HIS A 463 -4.01 -5.41 19.65
N GLY A 464 -3.88 -4.24 19.03
CA GLY A 464 -3.52 -2.99 19.70
C GLY A 464 -4.66 -2.28 20.40
N PHE A 465 -5.92 -2.50 20.03
CA PHE A 465 -6.99 -1.65 20.51
C PHE A 465 -8.21 -2.45 20.96
N LYS A 466 -8.84 -1.97 22.03
CA LYS A 466 -10.25 -2.23 22.32
C LYS A 466 -11.09 -1.28 21.49
N TRP A 467 -12.19 -1.76 20.95
CA TRP A 467 -13.06 -1.00 20.06
C TRP A 467 -14.46 -0.92 20.65
N SER A 468 -15.08 0.25 20.54
CA SER A 468 -16.47 0.47 20.92
C SER A 468 -17.15 1.44 19.95
N LEU A 469 -18.48 1.36 19.88
CA LEU A 469 -19.28 2.33 19.14
C LEU A 469 -19.40 3.64 19.95
N PRO A 470 -19.44 4.81 19.29
CA PRO A 470 -19.58 6.11 19.95
C PRO A 470 -21.00 6.32 20.53
N ASP A 471 -21.17 7.33 21.40
CA ASP A 471 -22.45 7.90 21.83
C ASP A 471 -23.53 6.91 22.31
N ASN A 472 -23.12 5.80 22.96
CA ASN A 472 -24.01 4.71 23.39
C ASN A 472 -24.77 4.01 22.24
N MET A 473 -24.27 4.10 21.01
CA MET A 473 -24.81 3.34 19.88
C MET A 473 -24.75 1.84 20.16
N THR A 474 -25.81 1.14 19.76
CA THR A 474 -25.89 -0.33 19.79
C THR A 474 -25.40 -0.93 18.47
N PRO A 475 -24.98 -2.20 18.44
CA PRO A 475 -24.68 -2.94 17.20
C PRO A 475 -25.75 -2.83 16.11
N GLU A 476 -27.02 -2.71 16.50
CA GLU A 476 -28.17 -2.58 15.62
C GLU A 476 -28.23 -1.21 14.94
N ASP A 477 -27.70 -0.16 15.58
CA ASP A 477 -27.64 1.20 15.05
C ASP A 477 -26.56 1.38 13.98
N LEU A 478 -25.61 0.43 13.87
CA LEU A 478 -24.53 0.51 12.90
C LEU A 478 -25.07 0.36 11.47
N ASN A 479 -25.06 1.46 10.72
CA ASN A 479 -25.47 1.49 9.32
C ASN A 479 -24.51 0.65 8.45
N MET A 480 -25.03 -0.34 7.72
CA MET A 480 -24.25 -1.23 6.84
C MET A 480 -24.57 -0.98 5.35
N GLU A 481 -25.07 0.21 5.00
CA GLU A 481 -25.26 0.60 3.60
C GLU A 481 -23.93 0.74 2.88
N GLU A 482 -23.92 0.31 1.63
CA GLU A 482 -22.78 0.37 0.72
C GLU A 482 -23.06 1.38 -0.39
N ILE A 483 -22.00 1.89 -1.00
CA ILE A 483 -22.08 2.65 -2.26
C ILE A 483 -21.42 1.82 -3.36
N PHE A 484 -22.00 1.85 -4.56
CA PHE A 484 -21.50 1.09 -5.70
C PHE A 484 -20.62 1.95 -6.61
N GLY A 485 -19.40 1.48 -6.86
CA GLY A 485 -18.47 1.97 -7.87
C GLY A 485 -17.65 0.80 -8.42
N LEU A 486 -16.38 1.05 -8.79
CA LEU A 486 -15.46 -0.04 -9.12
C LEU A 486 -15.15 -0.89 -7.86
N SER A 487 -15.20 -0.24 -6.70
CA SER A 487 -15.19 -0.79 -5.35
C SER A 487 -16.57 -0.67 -4.68
N THR A 488 -16.77 -1.32 -3.53
CA THR A 488 -17.99 -1.22 -2.70
C THR A 488 -17.67 -0.82 -1.26
N PRO A 489 -17.28 0.44 -1.02
CA PRO A 489 -17.07 0.94 0.33
C PRO A 489 -18.41 1.07 1.09
N ARG A 490 -18.30 1.20 2.41
CA ARG A 490 -19.41 1.68 3.24
C ARG A 490 -19.83 3.07 2.77
N LYS A 491 -21.13 3.29 2.68
CA LYS A 491 -21.69 4.61 2.34
C LYS A 491 -21.39 5.63 3.43
N PHE A 492 -21.45 5.21 4.68
CA PHE A 492 -21.08 5.99 5.85
C PHE A 492 -19.83 5.38 6.50
N PRO A 493 -18.70 6.10 6.54
CA PRO A 493 -17.48 5.64 7.20
C PRO A 493 -17.77 5.17 8.64
N LEU A 494 -17.05 4.13 9.07
CA LEU A 494 -17.19 3.59 10.42
C LEU A 494 -16.70 4.62 11.44
N ALA A 495 -17.63 5.12 12.25
CA ALA A 495 -17.32 5.87 13.47
C ALA A 495 -17.07 4.90 14.62
N ALA A 496 -15.93 4.99 15.27
CA ALA A 496 -15.56 4.14 16.39
C ALA A 496 -14.76 4.91 17.45
N VAL A 497 -14.75 4.40 18.67
CA VAL A 497 -13.85 4.82 19.75
C VAL A 497 -12.89 3.68 20.01
N ILE A 498 -11.62 4.02 20.23
CA ILE A 498 -10.56 3.07 20.49
C ILE A 498 -9.86 3.36 21.81
N GLU A 499 -9.40 2.31 22.48
CA GLU A 499 -8.57 2.40 23.68
C GLU A 499 -7.38 1.43 23.55
N PRO A 500 -6.17 1.81 23.99
CA PRO A 500 -5.01 0.95 23.92
C PRO A 500 -5.22 -0.31 24.75
N ARG A 501 -4.86 -1.47 24.17
CA ARG A 501 -4.96 -2.78 24.81
C ARG A 501 -3.61 -3.29 25.31
N LEU A 502 -2.52 -2.89 24.64
CA LEU A 502 -1.17 -3.36 24.92
C LEU A 502 -0.42 -2.40 25.87
N PRO A 503 0.75 -2.79 26.40
CA PRO A 503 1.58 -1.92 27.23
C PRO A 503 1.95 -0.61 26.52
N PRO A 504 1.93 0.55 27.23
CA PRO A 504 2.17 1.86 26.64
C PRO A 504 3.49 2.00 25.87
N ASN A 505 4.54 1.27 26.28
CA ASN A 505 5.85 1.33 25.63
C ASN A 505 5.81 0.88 24.16
N LEU A 506 4.90 -0.04 23.80
CA LEU A 506 4.75 -0.47 22.40
C LEU A 506 4.20 0.62 21.48
N TYR A 507 3.55 1.65 22.03
CA TYR A 507 3.05 2.78 21.26
C TYR A 507 4.03 3.97 21.27
N SER A 508 5.10 3.92 22.09
CA SER A 508 6.09 5.01 22.21
C SER A 508 7.42 4.74 21.48
N ASP A 509 7.82 3.49 21.28
CA ASP A 509 9.18 3.10 20.80
C ASP A 509 9.41 3.29 19.28
N LEU A 510 8.88 4.36 18.69
CA LEU A 510 8.31 4.34 17.34
C LEU A 510 9.19 4.86 16.19
N LEU A 511 10.52 4.70 16.27
CA LEU A 511 11.46 4.96 15.15
C LEU A 511 12.57 3.89 15.05
N ALA A 512 12.37 2.67 15.57
CA ALA A 512 13.47 1.77 15.94
C ALA A 512 13.90 0.73 14.88
N GLY A 513 13.81 1.04 13.59
CA GLY A 513 14.19 0.13 12.49
C GLY A 513 15.35 0.62 11.62
N GLY A 514 16.28 1.40 12.16
CA GLY A 514 17.42 1.98 11.43
C GLY A 514 17.78 3.42 11.85
N THR A 515 16.86 4.10 12.53
CA THR A 515 17.03 5.47 13.05
C THR A 515 17.46 5.52 14.53
N ASP A 516 17.24 4.47 15.31
CA ASP A 516 17.52 4.48 16.76
C ASP A 516 19.02 4.55 17.11
N SER A 517 19.88 3.71 16.52
CA SER A 517 21.33 3.73 16.85
C SER A 517 22.01 5.06 16.52
N SER A 518 21.61 5.68 15.40
CA SER A 518 22.13 6.98 14.99
C SER A 518 21.56 8.11 15.84
N ALA A 519 20.26 8.09 16.13
CA ALA A 519 19.61 9.07 17.01
C ALA A 519 20.19 9.02 18.43
N VAL A 520 20.38 7.83 19.00
CA VAL A 520 21.03 7.62 20.31
C VAL A 520 22.43 8.24 20.34
N THR A 521 23.23 8.05 19.29
CA THR A 521 24.56 8.66 19.21
C THR A 521 24.48 10.19 19.14
N VAL A 522 23.53 10.73 18.37
CA VAL A 522 23.31 12.18 18.27
C VAL A 522 22.84 12.76 19.62
N GLU A 523 21.93 12.09 20.32
CA GLU A 523 21.43 12.49 21.64
C GLU A 523 22.58 12.51 22.67
N TRP A 524 23.40 11.45 22.73
CA TRP A 524 24.59 11.43 23.59
C TRP A 524 25.57 12.55 23.27
N ALA A 525 25.80 12.83 21.98
CA ALA A 525 26.68 13.92 21.56
C ALA A 525 26.16 15.27 22.04
N ILE A 526 24.86 15.55 21.89
CA ILE A 526 24.24 16.79 22.36
C ILE A 526 24.28 16.86 23.90
N SER A 527 24.03 15.75 24.58
CA SER A 527 24.07 15.68 26.05
C SER A 527 25.46 16.01 26.59
N GLU A 528 26.52 15.43 26.03
CA GLU A 528 27.91 15.73 26.38
C GLU A 528 28.29 17.19 26.06
N LEU A 529 27.81 17.71 24.93
CA LEU A 529 28.02 19.11 24.56
C LEU A 529 27.33 20.09 25.52
N LEU A 530 26.11 19.81 25.97
CA LEU A 530 25.41 20.62 26.98
C LEU A 530 26.09 20.50 28.36
N LYS A 531 26.62 19.31 28.69
CA LYS A 531 27.42 19.07 29.89
C LYS A 531 28.77 19.78 29.88
N LYS A 532 29.30 20.12 28.70
CA LYS A 532 30.60 20.75 28.46
C LYS A 532 30.48 22.02 27.59
N PRO A 533 29.93 23.13 28.13
CA PRO A 533 29.67 24.36 27.37
C PRO A 533 30.91 24.95 26.68
N GLU A 534 32.11 24.69 27.20
CA GLU A 534 33.39 25.09 26.62
C GLU A 534 33.69 24.39 25.29
N ILE A 535 33.34 23.10 25.15
CA ILE A 535 33.45 22.36 23.90
C ILE A 535 32.38 22.87 22.93
N PHE A 536 31.17 23.12 23.44
CA PHE A 536 30.06 23.67 22.66
C PHE A 536 30.38 25.06 22.07
N LYS A 537 31.08 25.92 22.82
CA LYS A 537 31.50 27.25 22.33
C LYS A 537 32.48 27.18 21.15
N LYS A 538 33.34 26.16 21.08
CA LYS A 538 34.30 25.99 19.97
C LYS A 538 33.60 25.74 18.62
N LEU A 539 32.37 25.21 18.64
CA LEU A 539 31.57 24.92 17.45
C LEU A 539 30.93 26.16 16.80
N LYS A 540 30.70 27.24 17.56
CA LYS A 540 29.85 28.38 17.12
C LYS A 540 30.31 29.09 15.84
N ASN A 541 31.59 28.95 15.47
CA ASN A 541 32.20 29.65 14.33
C ASN A 541 32.37 28.78 13.06
N TRP A 542 31.97 27.50 13.08
CA TRP A 542 32.38 26.53 12.03
C TRP A 542 31.23 25.85 11.28
N ILE A 543 29.99 25.99 11.75
CA ILE A 543 28.89 25.17 11.24
C ILE A 543 28.01 26.02 10.31
N GLU A 544 28.07 25.73 9.02
CA GLU A 544 27.09 26.11 7.99
C GLU A 544 26.11 24.94 7.74
N TRP A 545 25.11 25.08 6.87
CA TRP A 545 24.22 23.97 6.52
C TRP A 545 24.96 22.91 5.71
N VAL A 546 24.89 21.64 6.12
CA VAL A 546 25.75 20.56 5.62
C VAL A 546 24.92 19.52 4.86
N GLN A 547 25.29 19.26 3.59
CA GLN A 547 24.80 18.08 2.86
C GLN A 547 25.75 16.89 3.08
N GLU A 548 25.30 15.67 2.76
CA GLU A 548 26.11 14.44 2.96
C GLU A 548 27.50 14.52 2.31
N LYS A 549 27.63 15.24 1.18
CA LYS A 549 28.90 15.44 0.47
C LYS A 549 29.90 16.35 1.22
N ASP A 550 29.39 17.18 2.12
CA ASP A 550 30.17 18.19 2.86
C ASP A 550 30.70 17.61 4.20
N VAL A 551 30.19 16.45 4.62
CA VAL A 551 30.56 15.74 5.86
C VAL A 551 32.08 15.49 5.99
N PRO A 552 32.84 15.11 4.94
CA PRO A 552 34.29 14.95 5.04
C PRO A 552 35.06 16.23 5.41
N ASN A 553 34.44 17.41 5.30
CA ASN A 553 35.06 18.70 5.61
C ASN A 553 34.82 19.17 7.06
N LEU A 554 34.29 18.31 7.93
CA LEU A 554 33.92 18.65 9.32
C LEU A 554 34.72 17.83 10.35
N PRO A 555 36.06 18.00 10.44
CA PRO A 555 36.93 17.15 11.26
C PRO A 555 36.56 17.20 12.75
N TYR A 556 36.06 18.33 13.24
CA TYR A 556 35.66 18.47 14.64
C TYR A 556 34.31 17.78 14.95
N ILE A 557 33.37 17.76 14.01
CA ILE A 557 32.12 16.98 14.14
C ILE A 557 32.45 15.49 14.13
N GLU A 558 33.34 15.04 13.24
CA GLU A 558 33.81 13.67 13.24
C GLU A 558 34.46 13.29 14.58
N ALA A 559 35.31 14.17 15.13
CA ALA A 559 35.95 13.96 16.43
C ALA A 559 34.93 13.84 17.57
N ILE A 560 33.88 14.68 17.58
CA ILE A 560 32.79 14.60 18.56
C ILE A 560 32.05 13.27 18.43
N VAL A 561 31.71 12.86 17.21
CA VAL A 561 31.00 11.60 16.96
C VAL A 561 31.82 10.40 17.41
N LYS A 562 33.13 10.38 17.11
CA LYS A 562 34.03 9.30 17.56
C LYS A 562 34.16 9.26 19.07
N GLU A 563 34.29 10.40 19.74
CA GLU A 563 34.37 10.46 21.21
C GLU A 563 33.06 10.06 21.86
N THR A 564 31.93 10.43 21.27
CA THR A 564 30.60 10.00 21.71
C THR A 564 30.47 8.48 21.60
N MET A 565 30.85 7.90 20.46
CA MET A 565 30.80 6.44 20.26
C MET A 565 31.78 5.68 21.17
N ARG A 566 32.88 6.31 21.60
CA ARG A 566 33.84 5.72 22.54
C ARG A 566 33.25 5.64 23.95
N LEU A 567 32.66 6.74 24.42
CA LEU A 567 32.09 6.83 25.78
C LEU A 567 30.72 6.17 25.89
N HIS A 568 29.87 6.35 24.87
CA HIS A 568 28.51 5.84 24.84
C HIS A 568 28.31 4.93 23.62
N PRO A 569 28.98 3.76 23.58
CA PRO A 569 28.86 2.85 22.45
C PRO A 569 27.45 2.25 22.43
N VAL A 570 26.71 2.51 21.34
CA VAL A 570 25.34 1.98 21.13
C VAL A 570 25.23 0.49 21.43
N ALA A 571 26.24 -0.29 21.05
CA ALA A 571 26.35 -1.70 21.37
C ALA A 571 27.58 -1.92 22.28
N PRO A 572 27.46 -1.84 23.61
CA PRO A 572 28.59 -1.92 24.55
C PRO A 572 29.25 -3.30 24.54
N MET A 573 28.50 -4.33 24.11
CA MET A 573 28.98 -5.68 23.84
C MET A 573 28.75 -6.01 22.38
N LEU A 574 29.80 -6.41 21.66
CA LEU A 574 29.63 -6.93 20.30
C LEU A 574 28.84 -8.24 20.31
N VAL A 575 28.16 -8.52 19.20
CA VAL A 575 27.42 -9.78 19.00
C VAL A 575 28.32 -10.99 19.35
N PRO A 576 27.89 -11.87 20.27
CA PRO A 576 28.68 -13.01 20.70
C PRO A 576 29.13 -13.87 19.51
N ARG A 577 30.38 -14.33 19.56
CA ARG A 577 30.95 -15.26 18.58
C ARG A 577 31.11 -16.63 19.22
N GLU A 578 30.88 -17.69 18.47
CA GLU A 578 31.17 -19.05 18.94
C GLU A 578 32.51 -19.54 18.37
N CYS A 579 33.35 -20.12 19.22
CA CYS A 579 34.64 -20.66 18.80
C CYS A 579 34.44 -21.96 18.02
N GLY A 580 34.89 -22.01 16.76
CA GLY A 580 34.65 -23.14 15.86
C GLY A 580 35.53 -24.37 16.11
N GLU A 581 36.65 -24.18 16.79
CA GLU A 581 37.66 -25.18 17.10
C GLU A 581 38.40 -24.79 18.39
N ASP A 582 39.09 -25.75 19.01
CA ASP A 582 39.96 -25.48 20.14
C ASP A 582 41.12 -24.60 19.68
N CYS A 583 41.30 -23.43 20.30
CA CYS A 583 42.34 -22.49 19.92
C CYS A 583 42.95 -21.79 21.13
N LYS A 584 44.08 -21.09 20.92
CA LYS A 584 44.71 -20.24 21.94
C LYS A 584 44.50 -18.78 21.62
N VAL A 585 43.98 -18.01 22.57
CA VAL A 585 43.81 -16.55 22.48
C VAL A 585 44.64 -15.91 23.58
N ALA A 586 45.62 -15.07 23.21
CA ALA A 586 46.54 -14.41 24.14
C ALA A 586 47.21 -15.37 25.16
N GLY A 587 47.50 -16.62 24.73
CA GLY A 587 48.12 -17.64 25.57
C GLY A 587 47.13 -18.51 26.39
N TYR A 588 45.84 -18.19 26.37
CA TYR A 588 44.77 -18.94 27.05
C TYR A 588 44.08 -19.93 26.10
N ASP A 589 43.79 -21.13 26.60
CA ASP A 589 43.04 -22.14 25.86
C ASP A 589 41.54 -21.78 25.81
N VAL A 590 40.97 -21.76 24.60
CA VAL A 590 39.54 -21.51 24.32
C VAL A 590 38.99 -22.72 23.58
N GLN A 591 38.08 -23.44 24.22
CA GLN A 591 37.49 -24.66 23.66
C GLN A 591 36.48 -24.34 22.56
N LYS A 592 36.32 -25.27 21.61
CA LYS A 592 35.24 -25.28 20.63
C LYS A 592 33.88 -25.17 21.33
N GLY A 593 32.99 -24.37 20.77
CA GLY A 593 31.66 -24.08 21.32
C GLY A 593 31.64 -22.97 22.37
N THR A 594 32.81 -22.47 22.80
CA THR A 594 32.88 -21.33 23.73
C THR A 594 32.32 -20.08 23.07
N ARG A 595 31.38 -19.41 23.75
CA ARG A 595 30.91 -18.07 23.33
C ARG A 595 31.86 -16.99 23.83
N VAL A 596 32.42 -16.25 22.90
CA VAL A 596 33.32 -15.12 23.14
C VAL A 596 32.54 -13.83 22.94
N LEU A 597 32.59 -12.95 23.94
CA LEU A 597 32.01 -11.62 23.88
C LEU A 597 33.14 -10.57 23.95
N VAL A 598 33.03 -9.52 23.15
CA VAL A 598 33.97 -8.40 23.14
C VAL A 598 33.27 -7.17 23.70
N SER A 599 33.76 -6.65 24.82
CA SER A 599 33.24 -5.44 25.46
C SER A 599 33.91 -4.21 24.86
N VAL A 600 33.22 -3.52 23.96
CA VAL A 600 33.72 -2.24 23.41
C VAL A 600 33.63 -1.12 24.44
N TRP A 601 32.69 -1.22 25.38
CA TRP A 601 32.56 -0.27 26.48
C TRP A 601 33.81 -0.27 27.37
N THR A 602 34.36 -1.47 27.66
CA THR A 602 35.61 -1.61 28.43
C THR A 602 36.82 -1.15 27.63
N ILE A 603 36.92 -1.52 26.35
CA ILE A 603 38.02 -1.08 25.46
C ILE A 603 38.05 0.45 25.36
N GLY A 604 36.88 1.08 25.20
CA GLY A 604 36.74 2.53 25.13
C GLY A 604 37.19 3.25 26.40
N ARG A 605 37.29 2.56 27.55
CA ARG A 605 37.67 3.11 28.86
C ARG A 605 38.99 2.58 29.40
N ASP A 606 39.74 1.83 28.60
CA ASP A 606 41.01 1.27 29.03
C ASP A 606 42.04 2.40 29.26
N PRO A 607 42.57 2.60 30.49
CA PRO A 607 43.53 3.66 30.78
C PRO A 607 44.90 3.43 30.11
N THR A 608 45.17 2.23 29.58
CA THR A 608 46.38 1.94 28.81
C THR A 608 46.27 2.43 27.36
N LEU A 609 45.04 2.57 26.85
CA LEU A 609 44.74 3.04 25.49
C LEU A 609 44.35 4.52 25.46
N TRP A 610 43.66 5.00 26.50
CA TRP A 610 43.04 6.33 26.52
C TRP A 610 43.49 7.17 27.72
N ASP A 611 44.13 8.33 27.46
CA ASP A 611 44.36 9.35 28.49
C ASP A 611 43.01 9.90 29.00
N LYS A 612 42.84 9.93 30.33
CA LYS A 612 41.58 10.30 31.02
C LYS A 612 40.37 9.60 30.37
N PRO A 613 40.24 8.27 30.53
CA PRO A 613 39.30 7.45 29.76
C PRO A 613 37.84 7.85 29.96
N GLU A 614 37.45 8.37 31.14
CA GLU A 614 36.07 8.78 31.40
C GLU A 614 35.75 10.22 30.93
N ALA A 615 36.75 10.97 30.44
CA ALA A 615 36.54 12.36 30.03
C ALA A 615 36.15 12.45 28.56
N PHE A 616 35.07 13.18 28.26
CA PHE A 616 34.68 13.57 26.91
C PHE A 616 35.66 14.63 26.37
N LYS A 617 36.58 14.20 25.51
CA LYS A 617 37.67 14.99 24.92
C LYS A 617 37.81 14.70 23.43
N PRO A 618 36.97 15.31 22.55
CA PRO A 618 37.02 15.11 21.10
C PRO A 618 38.40 15.36 20.48
N GLU A 619 39.21 16.27 21.04
CA GLU A 619 40.51 16.66 20.50
C GLU A 619 41.47 15.49 20.28
N ARG A 620 41.32 14.39 21.02
CA ARG A 620 42.13 13.17 20.86
C ARG A 620 42.02 12.56 19.45
N PHE A 621 40.90 12.76 18.77
CA PHE A 621 40.68 12.27 17.40
C PHE A 621 41.15 13.24 16.31
N LEU A 622 41.58 14.45 16.69
CA LEU A 622 42.25 15.38 15.78
C LEU A 622 43.76 15.15 15.78
N GLU A 623 44.31 14.75 16.93
CA GLU A 623 45.74 14.52 17.13
C GLU A 623 46.19 13.12 16.65
N LYS A 624 45.30 12.12 16.75
CA LYS A 624 45.58 10.73 16.37
C LYS A 624 44.58 10.25 15.32
N SER A 625 45.09 9.64 14.25
CA SER A 625 44.28 9.06 13.17
C SER A 625 43.71 7.69 13.58
N ILE A 626 42.71 7.70 14.46
CA ILE A 626 41.95 6.50 14.85
C ILE A 626 40.73 6.35 13.92
N ASP A 627 40.60 5.18 13.29
CA ASP A 627 39.44 4.86 12.45
C ASP A 627 38.35 4.06 13.18
N VAL A 628 37.14 4.06 12.62
CA VAL A 628 35.98 3.34 13.15
C VAL A 628 35.84 1.91 12.59
N LYS A 629 36.76 1.50 11.71
CA LYS A 629 36.81 0.17 11.07
C LYS A 629 37.57 -0.83 11.95
N GLY A 630 38.17 -0.38 13.05
CA GLY A 630 38.79 -1.25 14.02
C GLY A 630 40.05 -1.91 13.53
N HIS A 631 40.86 -1.23 12.70
CA HIS A 631 42.16 -1.77 12.29
C HIS A 631 43.11 -1.90 13.48
N ASP A 632 43.13 -0.89 14.36
CA ASP A 632 43.98 -0.88 15.57
C ASP A 632 43.22 -1.35 16.83
N PHE A 633 41.96 -1.75 16.67
CA PHE A 633 41.07 -2.25 17.74
C PHE A 633 40.85 -1.31 18.95
N GLU A 634 41.33 -0.07 18.88
CA GLU A 634 41.10 0.95 19.93
C GLU A 634 39.65 1.45 19.94
N LEU A 635 39.02 1.58 18.75
CA LEU A 635 37.65 2.07 18.59
C LEU A 635 36.85 1.12 17.67
N LEU A 636 35.79 0.53 18.22
CA LEU A 636 35.03 -0.56 17.57
C LEU A 636 33.50 -0.35 17.50
N PRO A 637 32.98 0.85 17.19
CA PRO A 637 31.55 1.15 17.27
C PRO A 637 30.70 0.36 16.25
N PHE A 638 31.34 -0.13 15.19
CA PHE A 638 30.70 -0.94 14.15
C PHE A 638 31.26 -2.38 14.11
N GLY A 639 32.01 -2.79 15.14
CA GLY A 639 32.76 -4.04 15.15
C GLY A 639 33.95 -4.05 14.17
N ALA A 640 34.59 -5.21 14.02
CA ALA A 640 35.76 -5.40 13.16
C ALA A 640 35.75 -6.76 12.43
N GLY A 641 36.51 -6.80 11.33
CA GLY A 641 36.70 -8.00 10.49
C GLY A 641 35.46 -8.42 9.71
N ARG A 642 35.30 -9.72 9.46
CA ARG A 642 34.22 -10.30 8.61
C ARG A 642 32.78 -10.07 9.12
N ARG A 643 32.63 -9.58 10.34
CA ARG A 643 31.33 -9.29 10.99
C ARG A 643 31.17 -7.81 11.34
N MET A 644 31.94 -6.94 10.68
CA MET A 644 31.71 -5.49 10.76
C MET A 644 30.31 -5.14 10.27
N CYS A 645 29.70 -4.12 10.87
CA CYS A 645 28.38 -3.63 10.48
C CYS A 645 28.38 -3.22 8.99
N PRO A 646 27.53 -3.83 8.14
CA PRO A 646 27.46 -3.47 6.73
C PRO A 646 26.94 -2.04 6.52
N GLY A 647 26.23 -1.47 7.50
CA GLY A 647 25.67 -0.12 7.46
C GLY A 647 26.62 0.98 7.96
N TYR A 648 27.86 0.68 8.36
CA TYR A 648 28.74 1.65 9.05
C TYR A 648 28.93 2.95 8.24
N SER A 649 29.08 2.83 6.91
CA SER A 649 29.36 3.98 6.03
C SER A 649 28.16 4.92 5.93
N LEU A 650 26.94 4.40 5.97
CA LEU A 650 25.73 5.21 5.98
C LEU A 650 25.49 5.77 7.39
N GLY A 651 25.57 4.90 8.41
CA GLY A 651 25.31 5.28 9.79
C GLY A 651 26.21 6.41 10.27
N LEU A 652 27.51 6.36 9.99
CA LEU A 652 28.45 7.41 10.37
C LEU A 652 28.10 8.75 9.71
N LYS A 653 27.80 8.75 8.41
CA LYS A 653 27.45 9.97 7.67
C LYS A 653 26.14 10.57 8.15
N VAL A 654 25.13 9.75 8.42
CA VAL A 654 23.85 10.18 8.98
C VAL A 654 24.07 10.86 10.33
N ILE A 655 24.84 10.24 11.24
CA ILE A 655 25.13 10.82 12.55
C ILE A 655 25.86 12.16 12.42
N GLN A 656 26.89 12.23 11.58
CA GLN A 656 27.66 13.46 11.37
C GLN A 656 26.82 14.58 10.76
N ALA A 657 26.05 14.30 9.71
CA ALA A 657 25.19 15.28 9.05
C ALA A 657 24.05 15.75 9.96
N SER A 658 23.40 14.82 10.68
CA SER A 658 22.34 15.15 11.63
C SER A 658 22.86 16.01 12.76
N LEU A 659 23.98 15.63 13.39
CA LEU A 659 24.58 16.43 14.46
C LEU A 659 24.98 17.82 13.96
N ALA A 660 25.65 17.92 12.80
CA ALA A 660 26.04 19.21 12.23
C ALA A 660 24.83 20.10 11.96
N ASN A 661 23.79 19.58 11.31
CA ASN A 661 22.61 20.37 10.97
C ASN A 661 21.77 20.76 12.19
N LEU A 662 21.69 19.91 13.21
CA LEU A 662 21.02 20.26 14.49
C LEU A 662 21.77 21.38 15.22
N LEU A 663 23.10 21.36 15.21
CA LEU A 663 23.93 22.40 15.82
C LEU A 663 23.98 23.70 15.00
N HIS A 664 23.83 23.60 13.68
CA HIS A 664 23.70 24.76 12.79
C HIS A 664 22.34 25.43 12.96
N GLY A 665 21.28 24.62 12.86
CA GLY A 665 19.90 25.07 12.83
C GLY A 665 19.42 25.53 14.19
N PHE A 666 19.93 25.03 15.31
CA PHE A 666 19.33 25.35 16.60
C PHE A 666 20.34 25.85 17.62
N LYS A 667 19.91 26.78 18.46
CA LYS A 667 20.57 27.09 19.72
C LYS A 667 20.07 26.10 20.76
N TRP A 668 21.01 25.46 21.43
CA TRP A 668 20.75 24.52 22.49
C TRP A 668 21.19 25.13 23.82
N SER A 669 20.31 25.06 24.83
CA SER A 669 20.61 25.44 26.20
C SER A 669 19.88 24.52 27.17
N LEU A 670 20.32 24.51 28.43
CA LEU A 670 19.57 23.86 29.50
C LEU A 670 18.37 24.74 29.91
N PRO A 671 17.30 24.15 30.46
CA PRO A 671 16.24 24.92 31.13
C PRO A 671 16.82 25.86 32.21
N ASP A 672 16.17 27.00 32.44
CA ASP A 672 16.67 28.05 33.36
C ASP A 672 16.92 27.55 34.80
N ASN A 673 16.32 26.44 35.19
CA ASN A 673 16.43 25.81 36.50
C ASN A 673 17.43 24.64 36.57
N MET A 674 18.25 24.42 35.54
CA MET A 674 19.22 23.33 35.47
C MET A 674 20.64 23.83 35.18
N THR A 675 21.63 23.20 35.83
CA THR A 675 23.05 23.36 35.50
C THR A 675 23.58 22.11 34.75
N PRO A 676 24.75 22.18 34.09
CA PRO A 676 25.37 21.01 33.43
C PRO A 676 25.53 19.78 34.34
N GLU A 677 25.68 19.99 35.65
CA GLU A 677 25.78 18.93 36.65
C GLU A 677 24.45 18.18 36.88
N ASP A 678 23.32 18.82 36.58
CA ASP A 678 21.98 18.24 36.74
C ASP A 678 21.60 17.30 35.58
N LEU A 679 22.39 17.28 34.49
CA LEU A 679 22.17 16.36 33.38
C LEU A 679 22.43 14.91 33.81
N ASN A 680 21.38 14.09 33.75
CA ASN A 680 21.47 12.67 34.00
C ASN A 680 22.16 11.97 32.82
N MET A 681 23.33 11.37 33.08
CA MET A 681 24.11 10.62 32.09
C MET A 681 24.08 9.11 32.36
N GLU A 682 23.05 8.61 33.05
CA GLU A 682 22.85 7.17 33.23
C GLU A 682 22.37 6.53 31.92
N GLU A 683 22.90 5.35 31.61
CA GLU A 683 22.56 4.57 30.42
C GLU A 683 21.50 3.50 30.78
N ILE A 684 20.58 3.19 29.87
CA ILE A 684 19.73 1.98 29.96
C ILE A 684 20.30 0.90 29.04
N PHE A 685 20.42 -0.32 29.55
CA PHE A 685 20.86 -1.45 28.76
C PHE A 685 19.71 -2.10 27.98
N GLY A 686 19.83 -2.16 26.66
CA GLY A 686 18.88 -2.80 25.74
C GLY A 686 19.56 -3.36 24.48
N LEU A 687 18.87 -3.39 23.34
CA LEU A 687 19.48 -3.69 22.02
C LEU A 687 20.43 -2.54 21.57
N SER A 688 20.16 -1.33 22.05
CA SER A 688 20.96 -0.11 22.02
C SER A 688 21.18 0.40 23.47
N THR A 689 22.05 1.40 23.67
CA THR A 689 22.26 2.07 24.98
C THR A 689 21.83 3.54 24.97
N PRO A 690 20.53 3.85 25.04
CA PRO A 690 20.04 5.21 25.18
C PRO A 690 20.29 5.78 26.57
N THR A 691 20.09 7.09 26.71
CA THR A 691 19.97 7.80 27.99
C THR A 691 18.81 7.21 28.80
N LYS A 692 18.95 7.16 30.13
CA LYS A 692 17.89 6.63 31.01
C LYS A 692 16.67 7.53 31.08
N PHE A 693 16.90 8.82 30.93
CA PHE A 693 15.86 9.84 30.89
C PHE A 693 16.06 10.68 29.63
N PRO A 694 14.98 11.08 28.94
CA PRO A 694 15.09 11.94 27.77
C PRO A 694 15.89 13.21 28.06
N LEU A 695 16.72 13.64 27.11
CA LEU A 695 17.47 14.89 27.24
C LEU A 695 16.54 16.10 27.47
N ALA A 696 16.70 16.74 28.63
CA ALA A 696 16.05 18.01 28.93
C ALA A 696 16.86 19.17 28.35
N ALA A 697 16.44 19.69 27.19
CA ALA A 697 17.06 20.84 26.53
C ALA A 697 16.01 21.82 26.01
N VAL A 698 16.36 23.11 26.06
CA VAL A 698 15.66 24.19 25.37
C VAL A 698 16.30 24.35 24.00
N VAL A 699 15.47 24.32 22.97
CA VAL A 699 15.91 24.34 21.56
C VAL A 699 15.25 25.52 20.87
N GLU A 700 16.04 26.52 20.48
CA GLU A 700 15.57 27.71 19.78
C GLU A 700 16.06 27.73 18.34
N PRO A 701 15.20 28.02 17.34
CA PRO A 701 15.64 28.22 15.96
C PRO A 701 16.72 29.32 15.86
N ARG A 702 17.81 29.06 15.15
CA ARG A 702 18.90 30.01 14.87
C ARG A 702 18.76 30.70 13.51
N LEU A 703 18.12 30.04 12.56
CA LEU A 703 17.93 30.46 11.17
C LEU A 703 16.53 31.10 11.00
N PRO A 704 16.25 31.73 9.85
CA PRO A 704 14.91 32.20 9.52
C PRO A 704 13.87 31.07 9.52
N SER A 705 12.64 31.37 9.95
CA SER A 705 11.55 30.39 10.09
C SER A 705 11.24 29.62 8.81
N GLU A 706 11.47 30.25 7.65
CA GLU A 706 11.25 29.71 6.31
C GLU A 706 12.18 28.53 5.96
N LEU A 707 13.27 28.34 6.71
CA LEU A 707 14.20 27.22 6.51
C LEU A 707 13.85 25.98 7.35
N TYR A 708 12.90 26.08 8.29
CA TYR A 708 12.45 24.94 9.11
C TYR A 708 11.11 24.35 8.65
N SER A 709 10.44 24.96 7.67
CA SER A 709 9.14 24.55 7.14
C SER A 709 9.23 23.49 6.01
N LEU A 710 10.35 22.76 5.94
CA LEU A 710 10.63 21.74 4.90
C LEU A 710 10.21 20.33 5.29
#